data_AF-A0AA96ZXS9-F1
#
_entry.id   AF-A0AA96ZXS9-F1
#
_cell.length_a   1.000
_cell.length_b   1.000
_cell.length_c   1.000
_cell.angle_alpha   90.00
_cell.angle_beta   90.00
_cell.angle_gamma   90.00
#
_symmetry.space_group_name_H-M   'P 1'
#
loop_
_entity.id
_entity.type
_entity.pdbx_description
1 polymer ?
#
loop_
_entity_poly.entity_id
_entity_poly.type
_entity_poly.pdbx_seq_one_letter_code
_entity_poly.pdbx_strand_id
1 'polypeptide(L)'
;MAEENKGAGKKPARKTGTLGTVSKVEVGKSGNRRTIIGLEKEAGRMGADKSKIVIPKDEKKGKPDAGKGDKPEKRVIGQLGAKSVGLKPTEPKRFEWKSAASGRRDDDRDFDDGGRNQGRRGQGDRRGPDSRREQTGRSNRFDSSEQKKNEIDGGNAEKKVNHFFEKRRQEALKNAGDFLPMSLEEAQNKGWDELDIILVTGDAYVDHSGFGTAIIGRVLEHAGFRVGVIAQPDWTSKDAFEVLGKPRLFFSVSAGNADSLVNNYTPLLYKRESDMYSPGGAPGLRPDRAVIAYANRLRQAFPDTPIVAGGIEASLRRFAEFDYLSNDVRQSVLADAPVDLIIYGMGELQIKEIAARMNAGEKISDIRDVPGTVWKMPVREWKNIQNGQESEYSGALTDDSYIALPDFNDVSEDKEQYARAFKIIYENQNPISGKKLVQPHPKTIIIQNPPMRELTENEMDEVYELPYLRLEHPSYTEGVPGLEVVKNSITSHRGCFGGCSFCAITQHQGRAISNRSEESIIREAEKIASSFDFNGIINGIGGPSANMYGMKCPTWEKKGACTHKNCLVPNVCPSLNASHSRLLKLLETLRNMPNVRKVLTGYGVRFDLAIQDDGYLETLCEHHVGGQLKVAPEHFCDNVTAAMRKPNRETFEKFEQKFKNVNKELGLKQFLVTFQISGHPGCTMENAIEIAEYIRDNNRYTEQVQDFTPTPMTISTCMFHTGLDPFTMEEIYVPVTRTEKKMQRVLLQFRNPDNREMIQKALEENGREDLIGSGSHCLIPSNRRW
;
A
#
# COMPACT_ATOMS: atom_id res chain seq x y z
N MET A 1 -46.20 30.90 15.99
CA MET A 1 -47.40 30.04 15.90
C MET A 1 -46.94 28.66 16.38
N ALA A 2 -47.11 28.24 17.64
CA ALA A 2 -48.32 28.15 18.51
C ALA A 2 -49.01 26.78 18.39
N GLU A 3 -49.65 26.18 19.41
CA GLU A 3 -49.43 26.03 20.88
C GLU A 3 -50.51 25.03 21.42
N GLU A 4 -50.63 24.56 22.68
CA GLU A 4 -50.07 24.87 24.01
C GLU A 4 -49.24 23.68 24.60
N ASN A 5 -48.45 23.73 25.68
CA ASN A 5 -48.32 24.61 26.87
C ASN A 5 -49.22 24.20 28.09
N LYS A 6 -48.77 24.54 29.33
CA LYS A 6 -49.36 24.30 30.69
C LYS A 6 -49.31 22.85 31.22
N GLY A 7 -49.07 22.59 32.52
CA GLY A 7 -48.71 23.41 33.71
C GLY A 7 -48.47 22.48 34.92
N ALA A 8 -48.17 22.86 36.18
CA ALA A 8 -47.83 24.11 36.90
C ALA A 8 -47.21 23.69 38.28
N GLY A 9 -46.65 24.51 39.19
CA GLY A 9 -46.28 25.94 39.23
C GLY A 9 -46.14 26.48 40.69
N LYS A 10 -45.45 27.63 40.90
CA LYS A 10 -45.32 28.46 42.14
C LYS A 10 -44.42 27.87 43.28
N LYS A 11 -43.35 28.53 43.79
CA LYS A 11 -43.14 29.85 44.51
C LYS A 11 -43.43 29.78 46.04
N PRO A 12 -42.88 30.67 46.91
CA PRO A 12 -41.49 31.18 47.02
C PRO A 12 -41.00 31.41 48.50
N ALA A 13 -39.73 31.85 48.72
CA ALA A 13 -39.31 32.47 50.00
C ALA A 13 -38.12 33.45 49.86
N ARG A 14 -37.95 34.39 50.79
CA ARG A 14 -36.85 35.40 50.89
C ARG A 14 -36.50 35.66 52.37
N LYS A 15 -35.20 35.84 52.70
CA LYS A 15 -34.57 37.03 53.38
C LYS A 15 -33.32 36.69 54.22
N THR A 16 -32.32 37.60 54.18
CA THR A 16 -31.33 38.03 55.23
C THR A 16 -30.49 37.01 56.03
N GLY A 17 -29.21 37.25 56.36
CA GLY A 17 -28.27 38.33 55.97
C GLY A 17 -27.05 38.54 56.91
N THR A 18 -25.85 38.74 56.31
CA THR A 18 -24.63 39.47 56.78
C THR A 18 -23.91 39.21 58.15
N LEU A 19 -22.57 39.36 58.11
CA LEU A 19 -21.51 39.41 59.16
C LEU A 19 -20.69 38.10 59.32
N GLY A 20 -19.35 38.09 59.45
CA GLY A 20 -18.33 39.17 59.46
C GLY A 20 -16.87 38.64 59.30
N THR A 21 -15.85 39.53 59.40
CA THR A 21 -14.39 39.31 59.18
C THR A 21 -13.67 38.53 60.32
N VAL A 22 -12.42 38.03 60.25
CA VAL A 22 -11.22 38.37 59.40
C VAL A 22 -10.63 37.14 58.64
N SER A 23 -9.36 36.68 58.58
CA SER A 23 -8.05 36.92 59.26
C SER A 23 -6.82 36.50 58.39
N LYS A 24 -5.60 36.39 58.95
CA LYS A 24 -4.31 36.01 58.30
C LYS A 24 -3.34 35.24 59.24
N VAL A 25 -2.13 34.88 58.75
CA VAL A 25 -0.90 34.32 59.42
C VAL A 25 -0.76 32.79 59.37
N GLU A 26 0.43 32.15 59.27
CA GLU A 26 1.62 32.28 58.37
C GLU A 26 2.66 31.18 58.71
N VAL A 27 3.44 30.71 57.71
CA VAL A 27 4.86 30.21 57.75
C VAL A 27 5.35 29.15 58.78
N GLY A 28 6.03 28.09 58.28
CA GLY A 28 7.08 27.32 59.01
C GLY A 28 7.14 25.82 58.67
N LYS A 29 7.98 25.32 57.73
CA LYS A 29 9.44 25.02 57.73
C LYS A 29 9.92 23.77 58.52
N SER A 30 10.57 22.84 57.77
CA SER A 30 11.62 21.86 58.19
C SER A 30 11.25 20.63 59.06
N GLY A 31 12.05 19.53 59.02
CA GLY A 31 11.82 18.37 59.92
C GLY A 31 12.47 16.99 59.65
N ASN A 32 13.54 16.88 58.86
CA ASN A 32 14.27 15.64 58.44
C ASN A 32 14.50 14.49 59.49
N ARG A 33 14.52 13.21 59.05
CA ARG A 33 14.96 11.93 59.73
C ARG A 33 13.92 11.25 60.68
N ARG A 34 13.92 9.92 60.97
CA ARG A 34 14.87 8.80 60.70
C ARG A 34 14.22 7.37 60.76
N THR A 35 14.87 6.43 60.07
CA THR A 35 14.90 4.94 60.05
C THR A 35 14.50 4.07 61.27
N ILE A 36 13.98 2.85 61.01
CA ILE A 36 14.13 1.55 61.75
C ILE A 36 13.76 0.40 60.76
N ILE A 37 14.66 -0.52 60.34
CA ILE A 37 15.00 -1.90 60.86
C ILE A 37 13.80 -2.87 60.87
N GLY A 38 13.82 -4.14 60.41
CA GLY A 38 14.82 -5.08 59.82
C GLY A 38 14.05 -6.33 59.27
N LEU A 39 14.58 -7.54 58.94
CA LEU A 39 15.93 -8.14 58.92
C LEU A 39 15.89 -9.46 58.07
N GLU A 40 17.02 -10.13 57.83
CA GLU A 40 17.19 -11.29 56.90
C GLU A 40 16.98 -12.69 57.54
N LYS A 41 16.88 -13.77 56.71
CA LYS A 41 17.81 -14.93 56.80
C LYS A 41 17.72 -16.06 55.72
N GLU A 42 18.92 -16.48 55.31
CA GLU A 42 19.49 -17.82 55.02
C GLU A 42 18.72 -19.11 55.46
N ALA A 43 18.98 -20.33 54.92
CA ALA A 43 19.79 -20.84 53.78
C ALA A 43 19.54 -22.36 53.56
N GLY A 44 20.05 -22.99 52.48
CA GLY A 44 20.09 -24.46 52.37
C GLY A 44 20.53 -25.12 51.03
N ARG A 45 21.80 -25.55 50.95
CA ARG A 45 22.50 -26.48 50.00
C ARG A 45 21.60 -27.41 49.13
N MET A 46 21.96 -27.74 47.88
CA MET A 46 23.13 -28.58 47.49
C MET A 46 23.46 -28.53 45.98
N GLY A 47 24.68 -28.94 45.61
CA GLY A 47 24.97 -29.57 44.31
C GLY A 47 25.72 -28.75 43.27
N ALA A 48 27.04 -28.94 43.16
CA ALA A 48 27.84 -28.57 41.99
C ALA A 48 29.09 -29.48 41.91
N ASP A 49 29.42 -29.98 40.73
CA ASP A 49 30.65 -30.74 40.47
C ASP A 49 31.54 -30.02 39.43
N LYS A 50 32.81 -30.43 39.31
CA LYS A 50 33.89 -29.67 38.71
C LYS A 50 34.60 -30.47 37.61
N SER A 51 35.03 -29.76 36.57
CA SER A 51 36.30 -30.06 35.91
C SER A 51 37.08 -28.77 35.68
N LYS A 52 38.41 -28.87 35.66
CA LYS A 52 39.35 -27.77 35.41
C LYS A 52 40.28 -28.19 34.28
N ILE A 53 40.65 -27.24 33.41
CA ILE A 53 41.91 -27.29 32.66
C ILE A 53 42.65 -25.97 32.91
N VAL A 54 43.98 -26.02 32.96
CA VAL A 54 44.87 -24.92 33.32
C VAL A 54 45.61 -24.43 32.08
N ILE A 55 45.78 -23.11 31.95
CA ILE A 55 46.62 -22.49 30.91
C ILE A 55 47.90 -21.96 31.58
N PRO A 56 49.10 -22.38 31.15
CA PRO A 56 50.37 -21.82 31.64
C PRO A 56 50.72 -20.49 30.97
N LYS A 57 51.59 -19.72 31.61
CA LYS A 57 52.32 -18.58 31.01
C LYS A 57 53.63 -19.07 30.42
N ASP A 58 54.22 -18.32 29.49
CA ASP A 58 55.64 -17.94 29.62
C ASP A 58 56.00 -16.66 28.83
N GLU A 59 57.28 -16.27 28.84
CA GLU A 59 57.70 -14.88 29.03
C GLU A 59 58.18 -14.06 27.79
N LYS A 60 58.11 -12.71 27.94
CA LYS A 60 59.09 -11.69 27.48
C LYS A 60 59.37 -11.56 25.96
N LYS A 61 59.74 -10.41 25.38
CA LYS A 61 60.37 -9.15 25.87
C LYS A 61 60.23 -8.08 24.76
N GLY A 62 60.32 -6.78 25.08
CA GLY A 62 60.69 -5.75 24.08
C GLY A 62 59.81 -4.49 24.02
N LYS A 63 60.40 -3.36 24.44
CA LYS A 63 60.04 -1.96 24.15
C LYS A 63 61.39 -1.22 23.96
N PRO A 64 61.50 -0.11 23.19
CA PRO A 64 61.06 1.17 23.74
C PRO A 64 60.58 2.26 22.75
N ASP A 65 59.89 3.25 23.32
CA ASP A 65 59.90 4.70 23.05
C ASP A 65 59.56 5.30 21.66
N ALA A 66 59.51 6.63 21.63
CA ALA A 66 58.73 7.45 20.72
C ALA A 66 59.56 8.53 20.00
N GLY A 67 59.07 8.97 18.84
CA GLY A 67 59.64 10.07 18.05
C GLY A 67 58.57 10.88 17.32
N LYS A 68 58.85 12.16 17.07
CA LYS A 68 58.04 13.07 16.23
C LYS A 68 58.61 13.05 14.80
N GLY A 69 57.78 13.29 13.78
CA GLY A 69 58.30 13.64 12.43
C GLY A 69 57.31 13.52 11.26
N ASP A 70 56.95 14.68 10.70
CA ASP A 70 56.85 15.01 9.26
C ASP A 70 55.92 14.30 8.24
N LYS A 71 55.53 15.12 7.24
CA LYS A 71 54.91 14.76 5.94
C LYS A 71 56.02 14.54 4.89
N PRO A 72 55.84 13.68 3.88
CA PRO A 72 55.35 14.10 2.53
C PRO A 72 54.32 13.07 1.98
N GLU A 73 54.00 12.85 0.70
CA GLU A 73 54.37 13.40 -0.63
C GLU A 73 53.05 13.55 -1.47
N LYS A 74 53.02 13.19 -2.76
CA LYS A 74 51.86 13.10 -3.67
C LYS A 74 52.28 12.31 -4.92
N ARG A 75 51.66 11.16 -5.21
CA ARG A 75 51.60 10.51 -6.54
C ARG A 75 50.21 9.88 -6.68
N VAL A 76 49.38 10.09 -7.72
CA VAL A 76 49.58 10.32 -9.17
C VAL A 76 50.10 9.09 -9.92
N ILE A 77 49.17 8.41 -10.60
CA ILE A 77 49.20 7.74 -11.93
C ILE A 77 48.02 6.72 -11.92
N GLY A 78 47.16 6.63 -12.93
CA GLY A 78 47.05 7.44 -14.15
C GLY A 78 45.84 7.03 -15.00
N GLN A 79 45.59 7.75 -16.09
CA GLN A 79 44.55 7.40 -17.07
C GLN A 79 45.07 6.37 -18.09
N LEU A 80 44.25 5.37 -18.42
CA LEU A 80 44.35 4.61 -19.67
C LEU A 80 42.94 4.41 -20.23
N GLY A 81 42.68 4.97 -21.41
CA GLY A 81 41.40 4.83 -22.11
C GLY A 81 41.38 3.61 -23.03
N ALA A 82 40.27 2.88 -23.07
CA ALA A 82 40.08 1.70 -23.91
C ALA A 82 38.80 1.80 -24.75
N LYS A 83 38.96 2.33 -25.97
CA LYS A 83 38.20 2.10 -27.21
C LYS A 83 36.72 1.70 -27.08
N SER A 84 35.85 2.60 -27.56
CA SER A 84 34.48 2.27 -27.96
C SER A 84 34.43 1.13 -28.99
N VAL A 85 33.61 0.12 -28.74
CA VAL A 85 33.19 -0.87 -29.73
C VAL A 85 31.71 -0.61 -30.01
N GLY A 86 31.39 -0.22 -31.25
CA GLY A 86 30.04 0.16 -31.65
C GLY A 86 29.10 -1.04 -31.78
N LEU A 87 28.42 -1.41 -30.70
CA LEU A 87 27.22 -2.24 -30.77
C LEU A 87 26.03 -1.37 -31.17
N LYS A 88 25.40 -1.68 -32.30
CA LYS A 88 24.11 -1.07 -32.67
C LYS A 88 23.04 -1.52 -31.65
N PRO A 89 22.17 -0.62 -31.16
CA PRO A 89 21.02 -1.05 -30.37
C PRO A 89 20.11 -1.94 -31.24
N THR A 90 19.90 -3.18 -30.81
CA THR A 90 18.82 -4.01 -31.33
C THR A 90 17.50 -3.52 -30.75
N GLU A 91 16.48 -3.37 -31.60
CA GLU A 91 15.16 -2.88 -31.18
C GLU A 91 14.58 -3.76 -30.05
N PRO A 92 14.12 -3.17 -28.93
CA PRO A 92 13.39 -3.92 -27.92
C PRO A 92 12.02 -4.29 -28.49
N LYS A 93 11.73 -5.60 -28.58
CA LYS A 93 10.40 -6.07 -28.98
C LYS A 93 9.37 -5.65 -27.92
N ARG A 94 8.54 -4.66 -28.23
CA ARG A 94 7.31 -4.38 -27.47
C ARG A 94 6.49 -5.69 -27.37
N PHE A 95 6.06 -6.04 -26.17
CA PHE A 95 5.14 -7.16 -25.94
C PHE A 95 3.71 -6.62 -25.93
N GLU A 96 2.81 -7.21 -26.74
CA GLU A 96 1.42 -6.77 -26.84
C GLU A 96 0.66 -7.02 -25.51
N TRP A 97 0.02 -5.97 -24.97
CA TRP A 97 -0.97 -6.11 -23.90
C TRP A 97 -2.25 -6.76 -24.45
N LYS A 98 -2.31 -8.10 -24.43
CA LYS A 98 -3.54 -8.82 -24.82
C LYS A 98 -4.56 -8.84 -23.70
N SER A 99 -5.50 -7.90 -23.78
CA SER A 99 -6.75 -7.94 -23.02
C SER A 99 -7.44 -9.30 -23.20
N ALA A 100 -7.86 -9.94 -22.10
CA ALA A 100 -8.48 -11.26 -22.12
C ALA A 100 -9.87 -11.26 -22.79
N ALA A 101 -9.88 -11.42 -24.11
CA ALA A 101 -11.09 -11.49 -24.94
C ALA A 101 -11.35 -12.92 -25.42
N SER A 102 -12.35 -13.57 -24.81
CA SER A 102 -13.10 -14.75 -25.28
C SER A 102 -12.48 -15.61 -26.41
N GLY A 103 -11.73 -16.65 -26.05
CA GLY A 103 -11.40 -17.77 -26.93
C GLY A 103 -12.05 -19.06 -26.45
N ARG A 104 -13.20 -19.45 -27.02
CA ARG A 104 -13.78 -20.79 -26.76
C ARG A 104 -12.99 -21.86 -27.51
N ARG A 105 -12.84 -23.02 -26.88
CA ARG A 105 -12.80 -24.32 -27.56
C ARG A 105 -13.70 -25.25 -26.78
N ASP A 106 -14.67 -25.83 -27.48
CA ASP A 106 -15.59 -26.79 -26.92
C ASP A 106 -14.92 -28.18 -26.95
N ASP A 107 -14.90 -28.88 -25.82
CA ASP A 107 -14.43 -30.27 -25.71
C ASP A 107 -15.28 -31.01 -24.67
N ASP A 108 -16.61 -30.85 -24.79
CA ASP A 108 -17.60 -31.64 -24.04
C ASP A 108 -17.47 -33.11 -24.44
N ARG A 109 -16.99 -33.94 -23.52
CA ARG A 109 -16.98 -35.40 -23.65
C ARG A 109 -17.44 -36.05 -22.36
N ASP A 110 -18.76 -36.00 -22.17
CA ASP A 110 -19.45 -36.91 -21.25
C ASP A 110 -19.14 -38.36 -21.62
N PHE A 111 -18.80 -39.16 -20.61
CA PHE A 111 -18.79 -40.62 -20.68
C PHE A 111 -20.18 -41.12 -20.26
N ASP A 112 -20.88 -41.84 -21.13
CA ASP A 112 -21.97 -42.73 -20.71
C ASP A 112 -22.09 -43.95 -21.64
N ASP A 113 -22.92 -44.91 -21.25
CA ASP A 113 -22.69 -46.35 -21.42
C ASP A 113 -23.07 -46.97 -22.79
N GLY A 114 -22.67 -48.22 -22.99
CA GLY A 114 -22.57 -48.88 -24.29
C GLY A 114 -23.88 -49.39 -24.91
N GLY A 115 -23.96 -49.27 -26.24
CA GLY A 115 -25.02 -49.84 -27.07
C GLY A 115 -24.47 -50.64 -28.26
N ARG A 116 -24.54 -51.97 -28.22
CA ARG A 116 -24.19 -52.83 -29.37
C ARG A 116 -25.27 -52.76 -30.46
N ASN A 117 -24.89 -52.61 -31.73
CA ASN A 117 -25.64 -53.28 -32.80
C ASN A 117 -24.80 -53.58 -34.06
N GLN A 118 -25.28 -54.51 -34.89
CA GLN A 118 -24.61 -55.04 -36.09
C GLN A 118 -25.27 -54.53 -37.39
N GLY A 119 -24.51 -54.24 -38.46
CA GLY A 119 -25.08 -53.55 -39.63
C GLY A 119 -24.34 -53.65 -40.98
N ARG A 120 -24.27 -54.86 -41.57
CA ARG A 120 -24.16 -55.18 -43.02
C ARG A 120 -23.40 -54.23 -44.01
N ARG A 121 -22.25 -54.73 -44.48
CA ARG A 121 -21.85 -54.94 -45.90
C ARG A 121 -22.37 -53.99 -47.01
N GLY A 122 -21.44 -53.36 -47.74
CA GLY A 122 -21.65 -52.82 -49.09
C GLY A 122 -20.34 -52.75 -49.90
N GLN A 123 -20.22 -53.63 -50.89
CA GLN A 123 -19.11 -53.80 -51.83
C GLN A 123 -18.93 -52.61 -52.80
N GLY A 124 -17.70 -52.37 -53.28
CA GLY A 124 -17.35 -51.24 -54.18
C GLY A 124 -15.99 -51.43 -54.89
N ASP A 125 -15.93 -52.45 -55.74
CA ASP A 125 -14.78 -53.10 -56.39
C ASP A 125 -13.73 -52.22 -57.16
N ARG A 126 -12.47 -52.73 -57.22
CA ARG A 126 -11.39 -52.56 -58.26
C ARG A 126 -10.18 -51.60 -58.15
N ARG A 127 -9.01 -52.27 -58.08
CA ARG A 127 -7.75 -52.12 -58.87
C ARG A 127 -6.72 -51.01 -58.52
N GLY A 128 -5.53 -51.46 -58.10
CA GLY A 128 -4.23 -50.80 -58.37
C GLY A 128 -3.68 -51.16 -59.77
N PRO A 129 -2.43 -50.77 -60.09
CA PRO A 129 -1.30 -51.66 -59.71
C PRO A 129 -0.07 -50.96 -59.09
N ASP A 130 0.93 -51.79 -58.74
CA ASP A 130 2.21 -51.46 -58.07
C ASP A 130 3.25 -50.78 -58.99
N SER A 131 4.03 -49.84 -58.42
CA SER A 131 5.39 -49.49 -58.91
C SER A 131 6.23 -48.90 -57.76
N ARG A 132 7.55 -49.10 -57.81
CA ARG A 132 8.46 -48.98 -56.65
C ARG A 132 9.30 -47.70 -56.66
N ARG A 133 9.67 -47.23 -55.44
CA ARG A 133 10.74 -46.25 -55.13
C ARG A 133 10.49 -44.83 -55.67
N GLU A 134 11.15 -43.76 -55.21
CA GLU A 134 12.31 -43.65 -54.32
C GLU A 134 12.18 -42.44 -53.35
N GLN A 135 13.16 -42.21 -52.46
CA GLN A 135 13.14 -41.09 -51.51
C GLN A 135 13.58 -39.77 -52.17
N THR A 136 12.91 -38.65 -51.85
CA THR A 136 13.54 -37.32 -51.72
C THR A 136 12.60 -36.35 -51.00
N GLY A 137 13.15 -35.41 -50.23
CA GLY A 137 12.36 -34.53 -49.37
C GLY A 137 11.69 -33.35 -50.10
N ARG A 138 10.55 -32.89 -49.56
CA ARG A 138 9.97 -31.58 -49.87
C ARG A 138 9.68 -30.81 -48.58
N SER A 139 10.07 -29.54 -48.56
CA SER A 139 9.80 -28.60 -47.48
C SER A 139 8.30 -28.28 -47.38
N ASN A 140 7.71 -28.41 -46.19
CA ASN A 140 6.39 -27.85 -45.93
C ASN A 140 6.45 -26.32 -46.05
N ARG A 141 5.71 -25.75 -47.00
CA ARG A 141 5.36 -24.32 -46.97
C ARG A 141 4.30 -24.14 -45.90
N PHE A 142 4.69 -23.62 -44.73
CA PHE A 142 3.72 -23.17 -43.72
C PHE A 142 2.93 -21.96 -44.22
N ASP A 143 1.72 -21.80 -43.70
CA ASP A 143 0.72 -20.90 -44.28
C ASP A 143 1.00 -19.42 -43.98
N SER A 144 1.36 -18.68 -45.03
CA SER A 144 1.63 -17.22 -44.96
C SER A 144 0.38 -16.35 -44.73
N SER A 145 -0.83 -16.92 -44.67
CA SER A 145 -2.08 -16.18 -44.44
C SER A 145 -2.41 -15.97 -42.96
N GLU A 146 -2.09 -16.93 -42.08
CA GLU A 146 -2.36 -16.82 -40.64
C GLU A 146 -1.42 -15.83 -39.94
N GLN A 147 -0.14 -15.79 -40.32
CA GLN A 147 0.80 -14.77 -39.80
C GLN A 147 0.33 -13.36 -40.17
N LYS A 148 -0.07 -13.15 -41.44
CA LYS A 148 -0.60 -11.85 -41.90
C LYS A 148 -1.89 -11.45 -41.21
N LYS A 149 -2.80 -12.39 -40.88
CA LYS A 149 -3.99 -12.07 -40.07
C LYS A 149 -3.62 -11.56 -38.68
N ASN A 150 -2.70 -12.23 -37.99
CA ASN A 150 -2.27 -11.80 -36.65
C ASN A 150 -1.55 -10.44 -36.68
N GLU A 151 -0.69 -10.18 -37.67
CA GLU A 151 -0.06 -8.86 -37.88
C GLU A 151 -1.09 -7.76 -38.19
N ILE A 152 -2.12 -8.07 -38.99
CA ILE A 152 -3.19 -7.13 -39.34
C ILE A 152 -4.07 -6.81 -38.12
N ASP A 153 -4.49 -7.80 -37.33
CA ASP A 153 -5.36 -7.57 -36.18
C ASP A 153 -4.61 -6.91 -35.00
N GLY A 154 -3.35 -7.29 -34.73
CA GLY A 154 -2.49 -6.59 -33.77
C GLY A 154 -2.28 -5.12 -34.18
N GLY A 155 -1.88 -4.89 -35.43
CA GLY A 155 -1.73 -3.54 -35.99
C GLY A 155 -3.04 -2.74 -36.11
N ASN A 156 -4.21 -3.37 -35.97
CA ASN A 156 -5.53 -2.71 -35.92
C ASN A 156 -5.94 -2.41 -34.47
N ALA A 157 -5.51 -3.23 -33.50
CA ALA A 157 -5.64 -2.94 -32.08
C ALA A 157 -4.74 -1.75 -31.66
N GLU A 158 -3.44 -1.78 -32.00
CA GLU A 158 -2.52 -0.67 -31.70
C GLU A 158 -2.99 0.66 -32.31
N LYS A 159 -3.50 0.65 -33.56
CA LYS A 159 -4.06 1.87 -34.19
C LYS A 159 -5.27 2.43 -33.45
N LYS A 160 -6.15 1.56 -32.91
CA LYS A 160 -7.30 2.01 -32.11
C LYS A 160 -6.87 2.58 -30.75
N VAL A 161 -5.89 1.95 -30.10
CA VAL A 161 -5.31 2.43 -28.84
C VAL A 161 -4.65 3.80 -29.04
N ASN A 162 -3.80 3.96 -30.06
CA ASN A 162 -3.14 5.22 -30.39
C ASN A 162 -4.16 6.33 -30.76
N HIS A 163 -5.23 5.99 -31.50
CA HIS A 163 -6.30 6.95 -31.81
C HIS A 163 -7.07 7.42 -30.57
N PHE A 164 -7.25 6.56 -29.57
CA PHE A 164 -7.92 6.90 -28.32
C PHE A 164 -7.06 7.83 -27.45
N PHE A 165 -5.76 7.55 -27.31
CA PHE A 165 -4.83 8.44 -26.63
C PHE A 165 -4.72 9.80 -27.32
N GLU A 166 -4.64 9.85 -28.65
CA GLU A 166 -4.63 11.12 -29.38
C GLU A 166 -5.94 11.90 -29.17
N LYS A 167 -7.11 11.24 -29.16
CA LYS A 167 -8.39 11.91 -28.83
C LYS A 167 -8.37 12.51 -27.42
N ARG A 168 -7.84 11.80 -26.41
CA ARG A 168 -7.67 12.34 -25.05
C ARG A 168 -6.70 13.51 -25.02
N ARG A 169 -5.56 13.39 -25.69
CA ARG A 169 -4.54 14.43 -25.75
C ARG A 169 -5.06 15.71 -26.42
N GLN A 170 -5.88 15.58 -27.47
CA GLN A 170 -6.57 16.70 -28.09
C GLN A 170 -7.62 17.34 -27.17
N GLU A 171 -8.24 16.58 -26.25
CA GLU A 171 -9.09 17.18 -25.21
C GLU A 171 -8.27 17.88 -24.13
N ALA A 172 -7.16 17.27 -23.68
CA ALA A 172 -6.24 17.87 -22.72
C ALA A 172 -5.61 19.18 -23.25
N LEU A 173 -5.35 19.28 -24.56
CA LEU A 173 -4.87 20.49 -25.22
C LEU A 173 -5.91 21.63 -25.25
N LYS A 174 -7.22 21.33 -25.35
CA LYS A 174 -8.28 22.36 -25.25
C LYS A 174 -8.39 22.93 -23.85
N ASN A 175 -8.27 22.05 -22.84
CA ASN A 175 -8.40 22.39 -21.42
C ASN A 175 -7.02 22.65 -20.77
N ALA A 176 -6.00 23.01 -21.57
CA ALA A 176 -4.63 23.16 -21.11
C ALA A 176 -4.48 24.24 -20.02
N GLY A 177 -5.26 25.33 -20.11
CA GLY A 177 -5.28 26.39 -19.10
C GLY A 177 -5.90 26.00 -17.75
N ASP A 178 -6.60 24.86 -17.68
CA ASP A 178 -7.28 24.39 -16.47
C ASP A 178 -6.42 23.44 -15.62
N PHE A 179 -5.39 22.81 -16.17
CA PHE A 179 -4.41 22.01 -15.42
C PHE A 179 -3.62 22.86 -14.41
N LEU A 180 -3.00 22.24 -13.41
CA LEU A 180 -1.96 22.89 -12.60
C LEU A 180 -0.67 23.02 -13.44
N PRO A 181 0.01 24.19 -13.49
CA PRO A 181 1.17 24.41 -14.34
C PRO A 181 2.34 23.45 -14.05
N MET A 182 2.88 22.85 -15.11
CA MET A 182 4.15 22.12 -15.08
C MET A 182 5.34 22.99 -15.57
N SER A 183 5.05 24.14 -16.16
CA SER A 183 6.02 25.12 -16.67
C SER A 183 5.69 26.55 -16.23
N LEU A 184 6.70 27.44 -16.29
CA LEU A 184 6.51 28.87 -16.05
C LEU A 184 5.61 29.53 -17.11
N GLU A 185 5.58 29.02 -18.34
CA GLU A 185 4.69 29.51 -19.40
C GLU A 185 3.21 29.23 -19.05
N GLU A 186 2.89 28.04 -18.56
CA GLU A 186 1.54 27.69 -18.09
C GLU A 186 1.14 28.52 -16.85
N ALA A 187 2.08 28.83 -15.95
CA ALA A 187 1.83 29.72 -14.82
C ALA A 187 1.54 31.17 -15.28
N GLN A 188 2.34 31.70 -16.21
CA GLN A 188 2.13 33.02 -16.81
C GLN A 188 0.81 33.09 -17.59
N ASN A 189 0.39 32.01 -18.26
CA ASN A 189 -0.91 31.92 -18.94
C ASN A 189 -2.10 31.93 -17.96
N LYS A 190 -1.92 31.57 -16.68
CA LYS A 190 -2.89 31.80 -15.59
C LYS A 190 -2.77 33.20 -14.94
N GLY A 191 -1.83 34.04 -15.37
CA GLY A 191 -1.52 35.32 -14.76
C GLY A 191 -0.73 35.22 -13.45
N TRP A 192 0.09 34.17 -13.27
CA TRP A 192 0.87 33.94 -12.06
C TRP A 192 2.36 34.21 -12.30
N ASP A 193 2.85 35.37 -11.82
CA ASP A 193 4.27 35.76 -11.90
C ASP A 193 5.20 34.96 -10.96
N GLU A 194 4.63 34.33 -9.93
CA GLU A 194 5.30 33.42 -8.99
C GLU A 194 4.33 32.32 -8.55
N LEU A 195 4.86 31.22 -8.02
CA LEU A 195 4.08 30.14 -7.41
C LEU A 195 4.21 30.17 -5.88
N ASP A 196 3.12 29.87 -5.18
CA ASP A 196 3.12 29.79 -3.72
C ASP A 196 3.72 28.47 -3.24
N ILE A 197 3.33 27.37 -3.90
CA ILE A 197 3.72 26.00 -3.54
C ILE A 197 4.06 25.24 -4.82
N ILE A 198 5.14 24.45 -4.80
CA ILE A 198 5.49 23.55 -5.91
C ILE A 198 5.47 22.11 -5.40
N LEU A 199 4.67 21.25 -6.02
CA LEU A 199 4.59 19.83 -5.75
C LEU A 199 5.63 19.08 -6.59
N VAL A 200 6.37 18.17 -5.98
CA VAL A 200 7.36 17.31 -6.64
C VAL A 200 6.99 15.85 -6.41
N THR A 201 6.78 15.10 -7.51
CA THR A 201 6.17 13.77 -7.45
C THR A 201 6.91 12.71 -8.26
N GLY A 202 6.80 11.45 -7.84
CA GLY A 202 7.32 10.27 -8.54
C GLY A 202 6.40 9.71 -9.62
N ASP A 203 5.18 10.21 -9.74
CA ASP A 203 4.22 9.87 -10.80
C ASP A 203 4.22 10.93 -11.92
N ALA A 204 3.73 10.59 -13.11
CA ALA A 204 3.25 11.56 -14.09
C ALA A 204 2.09 12.39 -13.54
N TYR A 205 1.94 13.65 -13.98
CA TYR A 205 0.79 14.46 -13.60
C TYR A 205 -0.47 14.02 -14.38
N VAL A 206 -1.35 13.34 -13.67
CA VAL A 206 -2.71 13.00 -14.13
C VAL A 206 -3.69 13.71 -13.22
N ASP A 207 -4.52 14.59 -13.80
CA ASP A 207 -5.42 15.46 -13.04
C ASP A 207 -6.73 14.73 -12.70
N HIS A 208 -6.62 13.75 -11.80
CA HIS A 208 -7.72 12.87 -11.41
C HIS A 208 -7.69 12.60 -9.92
N SER A 209 -8.86 12.49 -9.30
CA SER A 209 -9.09 12.11 -7.89
C SER A 209 -8.58 10.71 -7.47
N GLY A 210 -7.84 10.01 -8.34
CA GLY A 210 -7.11 8.77 -8.07
C GLY A 210 -5.60 8.96 -7.95
N PHE A 211 -5.09 10.20 -8.07
CA PHE A 211 -3.68 10.55 -7.97
C PHE A 211 -3.46 11.54 -6.83
N GLY A 212 -2.65 11.16 -5.83
CA GLY A 212 -2.45 11.95 -4.61
C GLY A 212 -1.93 13.36 -4.87
N THR A 213 -1.07 13.55 -5.87
CA THR A 213 -0.57 14.87 -6.28
C THR A 213 -1.67 15.78 -6.80
N ALA A 214 -2.61 15.26 -7.60
CA ALA A 214 -3.74 16.05 -8.11
C ALA A 214 -4.70 16.44 -6.99
N ILE A 215 -4.99 15.54 -6.05
CA ILE A 215 -5.82 15.84 -4.88
C ILE A 215 -5.21 16.98 -4.06
N ILE A 216 -3.94 16.85 -3.66
CA ILE A 216 -3.26 17.87 -2.84
C ILE A 216 -3.13 19.20 -3.59
N GLY A 217 -2.84 19.15 -4.90
CA GLY A 217 -2.74 20.35 -5.73
C GLY A 217 -4.07 21.09 -5.88
N ARG A 218 -5.15 20.40 -6.24
CA ARG A 218 -6.49 21.01 -6.36
C ARG A 218 -7.02 21.50 -5.01
N VAL A 219 -6.73 20.81 -3.90
CA VAL A 219 -7.10 21.25 -2.54
C VAL A 219 -6.40 22.55 -2.15
N LEU A 220 -5.14 22.73 -2.54
CA LEU A 220 -4.39 23.97 -2.32
C LEU A 220 -4.82 25.10 -3.28
N GLU A 221 -5.08 24.79 -4.55
CA GLU A 221 -5.63 25.75 -5.52
C GLU A 221 -7.01 26.26 -5.08
N HIS A 222 -7.89 25.36 -4.59
CA HIS A 222 -9.19 25.72 -4.04
C HIS A 222 -9.08 26.55 -2.74
N ALA A 223 -8.00 26.38 -1.96
CA ALA A 223 -7.68 27.23 -0.81
C ALA A 223 -7.07 28.59 -1.21
N GLY A 224 -6.92 28.88 -2.51
CA GLY A 224 -6.46 30.17 -3.04
C GLY A 224 -4.95 30.28 -3.28
N PHE A 225 -4.21 29.16 -3.27
CA PHE A 225 -2.76 29.14 -3.54
C PHE A 225 -2.45 28.89 -5.02
N ARG A 226 -1.41 29.55 -5.53
CA ARG A 226 -0.84 29.29 -6.87
C ARG A 226 0.06 28.07 -6.78
N VAL A 227 -0.36 26.95 -7.37
CA VAL A 227 0.33 25.65 -7.24
C VAL A 227 0.87 25.19 -8.58
N GLY A 228 2.14 24.75 -8.62
CA GLY A 228 2.72 24.07 -9.79
C GLY A 228 3.20 22.66 -9.48
N VAL A 229 3.48 21.87 -10.53
CA VAL A 229 3.81 20.43 -10.43
C VAL A 229 5.08 20.09 -11.23
N ILE A 230 6.12 19.62 -10.54
CA ILE A 230 7.30 18.98 -11.14
C ILE A 230 7.10 17.45 -11.05
N ALA A 231 6.63 16.86 -12.15
CA ALA A 231 6.39 15.42 -12.26
C ALA A 231 7.64 14.69 -12.81
N GLN A 232 8.10 13.66 -12.09
CA GLN A 232 9.24 12.79 -12.47
C GLN A 232 10.53 13.53 -12.90
N PRO A 233 11.04 14.50 -12.10
CA PRO A 233 12.29 15.18 -12.42
C PRO A 233 13.50 14.23 -12.38
N ASP A 234 14.42 14.42 -13.32
CA ASP A 234 15.71 13.73 -13.33
C ASP A 234 16.53 14.09 -12.09
N TRP A 235 16.57 13.16 -11.12
CA TRP A 235 17.28 13.31 -9.86
C TRP A 235 18.81 13.20 -9.97
N THR A 236 19.36 13.02 -11.17
CA THR A 236 20.81 13.08 -11.40
C THR A 236 21.32 14.52 -11.50
N SER A 237 20.48 15.48 -11.93
CA SER A 237 20.78 16.92 -11.85
C SER A 237 19.89 17.64 -10.82
N LYS A 238 20.30 18.85 -10.42
CA LYS A 238 19.45 19.80 -9.70
C LYS A 238 18.54 20.59 -10.64
N ASP A 239 18.93 20.74 -11.91
CA ASP A 239 18.33 21.72 -12.83
C ASP A 239 16.88 21.34 -13.19
N ALA A 240 16.57 20.03 -13.19
CA ALA A 240 15.21 19.49 -13.34
C ALA A 240 14.24 19.91 -12.21
N PHE A 241 14.76 20.45 -11.10
CA PHE A 241 13.96 20.97 -9.97
C PHE A 241 13.87 22.50 -10.00
N GLU A 242 14.63 23.18 -10.86
CA GLU A 242 14.66 24.64 -11.01
C GLU A 242 13.68 25.14 -12.09
N VAL A 243 13.04 24.23 -12.84
CA VAL A 243 12.15 24.52 -13.98
C VAL A 243 10.91 25.37 -13.67
N LEU A 244 10.48 25.41 -12.41
CA LEU A 244 9.38 26.26 -11.91
C LEU A 244 9.88 27.39 -10.98
N GLY A 245 11.19 27.60 -10.89
CA GLY A 245 11.79 28.56 -9.98
C GLY A 245 11.60 28.22 -8.49
N LYS A 246 11.66 29.24 -7.64
CA LYS A 246 11.49 29.12 -6.18
C LYS A 246 10.03 29.40 -5.79
N PRO A 247 9.37 28.54 -5.00
CA PRO A 247 8.04 28.81 -4.44
C PRO A 247 8.13 29.81 -3.29
N ARG A 248 7.10 30.65 -3.12
CA ARG A 248 7.02 31.66 -2.06
C ARG A 248 6.92 31.04 -0.66
N LEU A 249 6.21 29.92 -0.51
CA LEU A 249 5.99 29.23 0.77
C LEU A 249 6.90 28.01 0.93
N PHE A 250 6.68 26.95 0.14
CA PHE A 250 7.41 25.68 0.30
C PHE A 250 7.36 24.78 -0.94
N PHE A 251 8.28 23.82 -1.01
CA PHE A 251 8.15 22.64 -1.86
C PHE A 251 7.43 21.52 -1.10
N SER A 252 6.48 20.84 -1.75
CA SER A 252 5.92 19.59 -1.24
C SER A 252 6.46 18.40 -2.01
N VAL A 253 6.84 17.32 -1.32
CA VAL A 253 7.56 16.18 -1.93
C VAL A 253 6.86 14.86 -1.65
N SER A 254 6.65 14.05 -2.69
CA SER A 254 6.14 12.69 -2.54
C SER A 254 6.77 11.71 -3.54
N ALA A 255 6.77 10.43 -3.17
CA ALA A 255 7.09 9.33 -4.08
C ALA A 255 5.98 9.04 -5.10
N GLY A 256 4.79 9.64 -4.94
CA GLY A 256 3.59 9.39 -5.74
C GLY A 256 2.60 8.45 -5.05
N ASN A 257 1.74 7.82 -5.85
CA ASN A 257 0.70 6.88 -5.45
C ASN A 257 1.22 5.56 -4.83
N ALA A 258 2.52 5.30 -4.89
CA ALA A 258 3.17 4.12 -4.32
C ALA A 258 4.50 4.49 -3.65
N ASP A 259 4.93 3.67 -2.69
CA ASP A 259 6.33 3.67 -2.21
C ASP A 259 7.26 3.33 -3.38
N SER A 260 8.34 4.09 -3.53
CA SER A 260 9.21 3.97 -4.72
C SER A 260 9.88 2.60 -4.84
N LEU A 261 10.13 1.87 -3.74
CA LEU A 261 10.73 0.54 -3.81
C LEU A 261 9.70 -0.51 -4.22
N VAL A 262 8.46 -0.39 -3.74
CA VAL A 262 7.33 -1.25 -4.18
C VAL A 262 7.04 -1.04 -5.66
N ASN A 263 7.20 0.19 -6.14
CA ASN A 263 7.02 0.56 -7.54
C ASN A 263 8.19 0.07 -8.41
N ASN A 264 9.43 0.30 -8.00
CA ASN A 264 10.62 -0.02 -8.79
C ASN A 264 11.00 -1.50 -8.78
N TYR A 265 10.61 -2.26 -7.75
CA TYR A 265 11.01 -3.67 -7.57
C TYR A 265 9.82 -4.63 -7.44
N THR A 266 10.10 -5.88 -7.83
CA THR A 266 9.31 -7.08 -7.55
C THR A 266 9.56 -7.59 -6.12
N PRO A 267 8.73 -8.49 -5.57
CA PRO A 267 8.96 -9.10 -4.26
C PRO A 267 10.30 -9.83 -4.09
N LEU A 268 10.95 -10.21 -5.20
CA LEU A 268 12.25 -10.91 -5.22
C LEU A 268 13.43 -9.94 -5.47
N LEU A 269 13.19 -8.63 -5.40
CA LEU A 269 14.15 -7.55 -5.62
C LEU A 269 14.74 -7.47 -7.05
N TYR A 270 14.07 -8.06 -8.05
CA TYR A 270 14.31 -7.70 -9.46
C TYR A 270 13.59 -6.39 -9.78
N LYS A 271 14.20 -5.52 -10.60
CA LYS A 271 13.53 -4.30 -11.08
C LYS A 271 12.32 -4.64 -11.96
N ARG A 272 11.29 -3.79 -11.94
CA ARG A 272 10.14 -3.92 -12.84
C ARG A 272 10.46 -3.42 -14.24
N GLU A 273 9.83 -4.04 -15.23
CA GLU A 273 9.93 -3.69 -16.65
C GLU A 273 8.96 -2.56 -17.06
N SER A 274 8.06 -2.16 -16.16
CA SER A 274 7.07 -1.10 -16.38
C SER A 274 6.69 -0.38 -15.07
N ASP A 275 6.44 0.93 -15.13
CA ASP A 275 5.82 1.73 -14.07
C ASP A 275 4.43 2.21 -14.51
N MET A 276 3.37 1.77 -13.82
CA MET A 276 1.98 2.13 -14.17
C MET A 276 1.70 3.63 -14.07
N TYR A 277 2.46 4.40 -13.31
CA TYR A 277 2.25 5.83 -13.14
C TYR A 277 3.23 6.69 -13.97
N SER A 278 4.04 6.08 -14.83
CA SER A 278 4.91 6.77 -15.79
C SER A 278 4.25 6.88 -17.18
N PRO A 279 4.58 7.90 -18.01
CA PRO A 279 4.09 8.00 -19.39
C PRO A 279 4.52 6.77 -20.20
N GLY A 280 3.60 6.23 -21.00
CA GLY A 280 3.84 4.99 -21.78
C GLY A 280 4.11 3.74 -20.95
N GLY A 281 4.04 3.82 -19.61
CA GLY A 281 4.47 2.76 -18.70
C GLY A 281 5.98 2.70 -18.45
N ALA A 282 6.76 3.72 -18.85
CA ALA A 282 8.21 3.68 -18.88
C ALA A 282 8.86 3.39 -17.49
N PRO A 283 9.67 2.33 -17.33
CA PRO A 283 10.33 2.04 -16.07
C PRO A 283 11.49 3.00 -15.81
N GLY A 284 11.80 3.23 -14.53
CA GLY A 284 13.03 3.95 -14.14
C GLY A 284 12.96 5.48 -14.26
N LEU A 285 11.76 6.07 -14.31
CA LEU A 285 11.55 7.52 -14.15
C LEU A 285 11.36 7.96 -12.69
N ARG A 286 11.54 7.04 -11.72
CA ARG A 286 11.39 7.26 -10.28
C ARG A 286 12.65 6.81 -9.53
N PRO A 287 13.26 7.63 -8.66
CA PRO A 287 14.39 7.21 -7.83
C PRO A 287 13.97 6.21 -6.75
N ASP A 288 14.90 5.34 -6.34
CA ASP A 288 14.75 4.54 -5.13
C ASP A 288 14.81 5.46 -3.89
N ARG A 289 13.80 5.37 -3.01
CA ARG A 289 13.56 6.29 -1.88
C ARG A 289 13.40 7.73 -2.38
N ALA A 290 12.47 7.90 -3.33
CA ALA A 290 12.25 9.13 -4.07
C ALA A 290 12.13 10.39 -3.19
N VAL A 291 11.50 10.32 -2.02
CA VAL A 291 11.39 11.47 -1.10
C VAL A 291 12.77 11.96 -0.64
N ILE A 292 13.70 11.04 -0.36
CA ILE A 292 15.08 11.36 0.02
C ILE A 292 15.83 11.96 -1.17
N ALA A 293 15.72 11.36 -2.36
CA ALA A 293 16.40 11.82 -3.56
C ALA A 293 15.95 13.24 -3.97
N TYR A 294 14.64 13.48 -4.03
CA TYR A 294 14.06 14.77 -4.41
C TYR A 294 14.34 15.86 -3.37
N ALA A 295 14.20 15.58 -2.07
CA ALA A 295 14.52 16.56 -1.03
C ALA A 295 15.99 17.00 -1.08
N ASN A 296 16.93 16.09 -1.36
CA ASN A 296 18.34 16.44 -1.53
C ASN A 296 18.60 17.35 -2.75
N ARG A 297 17.90 17.15 -3.88
CA ARG A 297 18.02 18.03 -5.06
C ARG A 297 17.38 19.39 -4.84
N LEU A 298 16.20 19.44 -4.21
CA LEU A 298 15.57 20.68 -3.82
C LEU A 298 16.43 21.50 -2.86
N ARG A 299 17.06 20.87 -1.86
CA ARG A 299 17.98 21.56 -0.95
C ARG A 299 19.28 22.02 -1.64
N GLN A 300 19.70 21.34 -2.70
CA GLN A 300 20.86 21.74 -3.52
C GLN A 300 20.54 22.95 -4.42
N ALA A 301 19.34 23.00 -4.99
CA ALA A 301 18.86 24.12 -5.82
C ALA A 301 18.47 25.35 -4.98
N PHE A 302 17.77 25.13 -3.87
CA PHE A 302 17.14 26.18 -3.06
C PHE A 302 17.38 26.00 -1.55
N PRO A 303 18.61 26.25 -1.05
CA PRO A 303 19.04 25.91 0.32
C PRO A 303 18.10 26.35 1.45
N ASP A 304 17.56 27.56 1.37
CA ASP A 304 16.74 28.16 2.44
C ASP A 304 15.23 27.92 2.28
N THR A 305 14.78 27.15 1.28
CA THR A 305 13.34 26.96 1.02
C THR A 305 12.80 25.78 1.83
N PRO A 306 11.65 25.93 2.52
CA PRO A 306 11.03 24.83 3.24
C PRO A 306 10.63 23.65 2.35
N ILE A 307 10.79 22.43 2.88
CA ILE A 307 10.44 21.16 2.22
C ILE A 307 9.50 20.36 3.12
N VAL A 308 8.26 20.15 2.65
CA VAL A 308 7.19 19.40 3.33
C VAL A 308 6.93 18.07 2.61
N ALA A 309 7.35 16.94 3.19
CA ALA A 309 7.18 15.64 2.55
C ALA A 309 5.85 14.96 2.93
N GLY A 310 5.28 14.14 2.03
CA GLY A 310 4.01 13.46 2.26
C GLY A 310 3.74 12.28 1.32
N GLY A 311 2.53 11.72 1.42
CA GLY A 311 2.14 10.49 0.72
C GLY A 311 2.71 9.22 1.36
N ILE A 312 2.51 8.07 0.70
CA ILE A 312 2.73 6.74 1.31
C ILE A 312 4.17 6.54 1.82
N GLU A 313 5.19 6.86 1.02
CA GLU A 313 6.60 6.67 1.39
C GLU A 313 7.00 7.47 2.63
N ALA A 314 6.77 8.78 2.64
CA ALA A 314 7.07 9.63 3.79
C ALA A 314 6.23 9.24 5.02
N SER A 315 4.95 8.91 4.81
CA SER A 315 4.02 8.49 5.87
C SER A 315 4.46 7.20 6.56
N LEU A 316 4.95 6.19 5.83
CA LEU A 316 5.31 4.90 6.42
C LEU A 316 6.78 4.83 6.90
N ARG A 317 7.65 5.74 6.44
CA ARG A 317 9.08 5.80 6.81
C ARG A 317 9.41 6.98 7.73
N ARG A 318 8.42 7.45 8.50
CA ARG A 318 8.53 8.61 9.41
C ARG A 318 9.26 8.32 10.73
N PHE A 319 9.48 7.05 11.05
CA PHE A 319 10.28 6.56 12.19
C PHE A 319 11.33 5.56 11.68
N ALA A 320 12.16 5.01 12.58
CA ALA A 320 13.04 3.89 12.24
C ALA A 320 12.24 2.70 11.66
N GLU A 321 12.73 2.10 10.58
CA GLU A 321 11.97 1.10 9.80
C GLU A 321 12.87 0.11 9.04
N PHE A 322 12.43 -1.13 8.92
CA PHE A 322 13.15 -2.17 8.16
C PHE A 322 12.95 -1.99 6.65
N ASP A 323 14.01 -1.52 5.98
CA ASP A 323 14.03 -1.36 4.53
C ASP A 323 14.43 -2.68 3.85
N TYR A 324 13.48 -3.26 3.11
CA TYR A 324 13.65 -4.57 2.47
C TYR A 324 14.71 -4.60 1.35
N LEU A 325 15.07 -3.46 0.74
CA LEU A 325 16.05 -3.41 -0.35
C LEU A 325 17.49 -3.36 0.19
N SER A 326 17.74 -2.67 1.31
CA SER A 326 19.01 -2.77 2.04
C SER A 326 19.08 -3.96 3.00
N ASN A 327 17.94 -4.57 3.34
CA ASN A 327 17.81 -5.61 4.38
C ASN A 327 18.40 -5.13 5.72
N ASP A 328 18.01 -3.93 6.14
CA ASP A 328 18.61 -3.17 7.24
C ASP A 328 17.58 -2.21 7.87
N VAL A 329 17.78 -1.82 9.14
CA VAL A 329 16.92 -0.86 9.84
C VAL A 329 17.41 0.56 9.56
N ARG A 330 16.64 1.31 8.78
CA ARG A 330 16.94 2.70 8.45
C ARG A 330 16.43 3.66 9.51
N GLN A 331 17.04 4.85 9.55
CA GLN A 331 16.49 5.98 10.30
C GLN A 331 15.19 6.49 9.65
N SER A 332 14.44 7.33 10.39
CA SER A 332 13.38 8.15 9.83
C SER A 332 13.86 8.93 8.59
N VAL A 333 13.02 9.03 7.56
CA VAL A 333 13.25 9.91 6.39
C VAL A 333 13.53 11.35 6.83
N LEU A 334 12.97 11.82 7.96
CA LEU A 334 13.21 13.16 8.48
C LEU A 334 14.61 13.35 9.11
N ALA A 335 15.30 12.25 9.45
CA ALA A 335 16.69 12.24 9.88
C ALA A 335 17.67 12.00 8.71
N ASP A 336 17.28 11.20 7.71
CA ASP A 336 18.09 10.87 6.53
C ASP A 336 18.04 11.94 5.41
N ALA A 337 16.97 12.73 5.33
CA ALA A 337 16.74 13.72 4.26
C ALA A 337 16.65 15.17 4.80
N PRO A 338 16.99 16.18 3.98
CA PRO A 338 16.85 17.59 4.33
C PRO A 338 15.40 18.10 4.19
N VAL A 339 14.44 17.29 4.63
CA VAL A 339 13.02 17.63 4.81
C VAL A 339 12.87 18.40 6.12
N ASP A 340 11.93 19.35 6.20
CA ASP A 340 11.67 20.13 7.42
C ASP A 340 10.50 19.57 8.22
N LEU A 341 9.43 19.15 7.53
CA LEU A 341 8.21 18.58 8.10
C LEU A 341 7.71 17.40 7.26
N ILE A 342 7.22 16.34 7.89
CA ILE A 342 6.46 15.26 7.23
C ILE A 342 4.98 15.40 7.57
N ILE A 343 4.11 15.27 6.57
CA ILE A 343 2.68 14.97 6.75
C ILE A 343 2.50 13.46 6.60
N TYR A 344 1.81 12.82 7.56
CA TYR A 344 1.52 11.40 7.52
C TYR A 344 0.01 11.12 7.54
N GLY A 345 -0.38 9.99 6.97
CA GLY A 345 -1.77 9.69 6.64
C GLY A 345 -2.29 10.48 5.43
N MET A 346 -3.61 10.64 5.35
CA MET A 346 -4.25 11.58 4.42
C MET A 346 -3.91 13.02 4.82
N GLY A 347 -3.59 13.88 3.86
CA GLY A 347 -2.86 15.14 4.10
C GLY A 347 -3.63 16.43 3.84
N GLU A 348 -4.88 16.35 3.38
CA GLU A 348 -5.66 17.48 2.87
C GLU A 348 -5.91 18.58 3.92
N LEU A 349 -6.13 18.22 5.18
CA LEU A 349 -6.33 19.22 6.25
C LEU A 349 -5.00 19.84 6.69
N GLN A 350 -3.97 19.01 6.86
CA GLN A 350 -2.63 19.43 7.28
C GLN A 350 -2.03 20.41 6.28
N ILE A 351 -2.10 20.11 4.98
CA ILE A 351 -1.47 20.96 3.95
C ILE A 351 -2.18 22.31 3.82
N LYS A 352 -3.51 22.38 3.98
CA LYS A 352 -4.28 23.64 4.04
C LYS A 352 -3.83 24.49 5.24
N GLU A 353 -3.74 23.88 6.43
CA GLU A 353 -3.34 24.56 7.67
C GLU A 353 -1.89 25.08 7.61
N ILE A 354 -0.94 24.25 7.16
CA ILE A 354 0.48 24.62 7.00
C ILE A 354 0.62 25.77 6.00
N ALA A 355 -0.06 25.70 4.85
CA ALA A 355 -0.05 26.76 3.86
C ALA A 355 -0.67 28.07 4.36
N ALA A 356 -1.80 28.00 5.08
CA ALA A 356 -2.45 29.17 5.67
C ALA A 356 -1.55 29.88 6.70
N ARG A 357 -0.92 29.12 7.61
CA ARG A 357 0.01 29.63 8.62
C ARG A 357 1.27 30.26 8.01
N MET A 358 1.90 29.56 7.06
CA MET A 358 3.06 30.12 6.35
C MET A 358 2.72 31.36 5.54
N ASN A 359 1.51 31.43 4.96
CA ASN A 359 1.02 32.62 4.28
C ASN A 359 0.74 33.79 5.25
N ALA A 360 0.39 33.50 6.50
CA ALA A 360 0.30 34.49 7.58
C ALA A 360 1.67 34.90 8.17
N GLY A 361 2.78 34.30 7.70
CA GLY A 361 4.15 34.63 8.12
C GLY A 361 4.75 33.74 9.20
N GLU A 362 4.07 32.67 9.62
CA GLU A 362 4.64 31.65 10.52
C GLU A 362 5.71 30.83 9.79
N LYS A 363 6.82 30.50 10.46
CA LYS A 363 7.90 29.71 9.85
C LYS A 363 7.60 28.22 9.96
N ILE A 364 8.05 27.44 8.98
CA ILE A 364 7.98 25.97 9.04
C ILE A 364 8.67 25.38 10.29
N SER A 365 9.66 26.08 10.85
CA SER A 365 10.37 25.70 12.08
C SER A 365 9.50 25.79 13.34
N ASP A 366 8.39 26.52 13.28
CA ASP A 366 7.60 26.95 14.44
C ASP A 366 6.25 26.19 14.49
N ILE A 367 5.75 25.75 13.32
CA ILE A 367 4.59 24.87 13.13
C ILE A 367 4.88 23.46 13.69
N ARG A 368 4.60 23.26 14.99
CA ARG A 368 4.94 22.04 15.76
C ARG A 368 3.73 21.34 16.38
N ASP A 369 2.52 21.84 16.16
CA ASP A 369 1.27 21.42 16.82
C ASP A 369 0.25 20.74 15.88
N VAL A 370 0.35 20.96 14.56
CA VAL A 370 -0.62 20.45 13.56
C VAL A 370 -0.72 18.91 13.64
N PRO A 371 -1.92 18.33 13.87
CA PRO A 371 -2.12 16.88 13.89
C PRO A 371 -1.73 16.21 12.57
N GLY A 372 -1.33 14.94 12.61
CA GLY A 372 -0.92 14.20 11.41
C GLY A 372 0.41 14.67 10.81
N THR A 373 1.28 15.29 11.62
CA THR A 373 2.62 15.74 11.21
C THR A 373 3.74 15.08 12.04
N VAL A 374 4.95 15.05 11.48
CA VAL A 374 6.20 14.70 12.18
C VAL A 374 7.23 15.78 11.92
N TRP A 375 7.79 16.32 13.01
CA TRP A 375 8.84 17.35 13.01
C TRP A 375 10.08 16.84 13.78
N LYS A 376 11.15 17.64 13.81
CA LYS A 376 12.43 17.26 14.43
C LYS A 376 13.03 18.32 15.35
N MET A 377 13.77 17.88 16.36
CA MET A 377 14.37 18.70 17.41
C MET A 377 15.87 18.38 17.57
N PRO A 378 16.74 19.35 17.90
CA PRO A 378 18.14 19.09 18.22
C PRO A 378 18.31 18.19 19.46
N VAL A 379 19.27 17.26 19.41
CA VAL A 379 19.56 16.32 20.53
C VAL A 379 19.92 17.05 21.84
N ARG A 380 20.47 18.26 21.77
CA ARG A 380 20.73 19.10 22.94
C ARG A 380 19.44 19.47 23.69
N GLU A 381 18.42 19.89 22.96
CA GLU A 381 17.18 20.41 23.54
C GLU A 381 16.35 19.32 24.20
N TRP A 382 16.39 18.11 23.63
CA TRP A 382 15.88 16.91 24.29
C TRP A 382 16.62 16.58 25.59
N LYS A 383 17.95 16.71 25.62
CA LYS A 383 18.72 16.55 26.87
C LYS A 383 18.40 17.64 27.89
N ASN A 384 18.12 18.88 27.46
CA ASN A 384 17.63 19.93 28.36
C ASN A 384 16.29 19.49 28.99
N ILE A 385 15.31 19.06 28.18
CA ILE A 385 14.00 18.58 28.64
C ILE A 385 14.14 17.40 29.62
N GLN A 386 14.89 16.35 29.25
CA GLN A 386 15.11 15.17 30.09
C GLN A 386 15.79 15.48 31.44
N ASN A 387 16.56 16.56 31.51
CA ASN A 387 17.21 17.04 32.73
C ASN A 387 16.35 18.05 33.53
N GLY A 388 15.14 18.37 33.10
CA GLY A 388 14.30 19.41 33.70
C GLY A 388 14.84 20.84 33.52
N GLN A 389 15.64 21.07 32.48
CA GLN A 389 16.23 22.36 32.13
C GLN A 389 15.33 23.12 31.13
N GLU A 390 15.52 24.44 31.04
CA GLU A 390 14.81 25.29 30.08
C GLU A 390 15.14 24.92 28.63
N SER A 391 14.12 24.86 27.78
CA SER A 391 14.23 24.63 26.34
C SER A 391 13.09 25.34 25.59
N GLU A 392 13.35 25.81 24.37
CA GLU A 392 12.32 26.38 23.48
C GLU A 392 11.23 25.35 23.06
N TYR A 393 11.46 24.06 23.33
CA TYR A 393 10.52 22.97 23.01
C TYR A 393 9.69 22.49 24.21
N SER A 394 9.95 22.93 25.44
CA SER A 394 9.26 22.43 26.64
C SER A 394 7.75 22.70 26.64
N GLY A 395 7.29 23.75 25.96
CA GLY A 395 5.85 24.01 25.75
C GLY A 395 5.17 23.04 24.76
N ALA A 396 5.95 22.37 23.90
CA ALA A 396 5.46 21.38 22.93
C ALA A 396 5.55 19.93 23.45
N LEU A 397 6.34 19.69 24.51
CA LEU A 397 6.66 18.39 25.10
C LEU A 397 6.76 18.49 26.63
N THR A 398 5.67 18.18 27.33
CA THR A 398 5.65 17.86 28.77
C THR A 398 5.54 16.36 28.98
N ASP A 399 5.99 15.80 30.10
CA ASP A 399 6.13 14.34 30.26
C ASP A 399 4.81 13.54 30.11
N ASP A 400 3.66 14.10 30.52
CA ASP A 400 2.36 13.46 30.30
C ASP A 400 1.88 13.50 28.84
N SER A 401 2.46 14.36 27.99
CA SER A 401 1.98 14.66 26.63
C SER A 401 2.48 13.72 25.53
N TYR A 402 3.56 12.98 25.78
CA TYR A 402 4.21 12.10 24.78
C TYR A 402 4.43 10.67 25.30
N ILE A 403 4.88 9.79 24.41
CA ILE A 403 5.44 8.48 24.72
C ILE A 403 6.81 8.39 24.05
N ALA A 404 7.84 8.05 24.81
CA ALA A 404 9.16 7.74 24.26
C ALA A 404 9.15 6.35 23.60
N LEU A 405 9.67 6.27 22.39
CA LEU A 405 10.01 5.03 21.70
C LEU A 405 11.46 4.63 22.06
N PRO A 406 11.80 3.33 22.02
CA PRO A 406 13.20 2.88 21.98
C PRO A 406 13.99 3.63 20.89
N ASP A 407 15.26 3.92 21.16
CA ASP A 407 16.04 4.79 20.28
C ASP A 407 16.48 4.09 18.97
N PHE A 408 16.97 4.85 18.00
CA PHE A 408 17.38 4.28 16.72
C PHE A 408 18.44 3.18 16.84
N ASN A 409 19.39 3.31 17.77
CA ASN A 409 20.44 2.32 17.97
C ASN A 409 19.80 1.05 18.55
N ASP A 410 18.99 1.20 19.61
CA ASP A 410 18.24 0.10 20.23
C ASP A 410 17.47 -0.72 19.18
N VAL A 411 16.66 -0.08 18.34
CA VAL A 411 15.84 -0.79 17.32
C VAL A 411 16.62 -1.26 16.10
N SER A 412 17.86 -0.83 15.92
CA SER A 412 18.74 -1.31 14.85
C SER A 412 19.55 -2.55 15.25
N GLU A 413 19.83 -2.72 16.55
CA GLU A 413 20.60 -3.85 17.09
C GLU A 413 19.71 -4.90 17.77
N ASP A 414 18.55 -4.52 18.35
CA ASP A 414 17.64 -5.40 19.09
C ASP A 414 16.25 -5.50 18.43
N LYS A 415 15.92 -6.73 17.99
CA LYS A 415 14.66 -7.11 17.36
C LYS A 415 13.44 -7.03 18.28
N GLU A 416 13.61 -7.26 19.58
CA GLU A 416 12.54 -7.05 20.56
C GLU A 416 12.27 -5.55 20.72
N GLN A 417 13.30 -4.69 20.76
CA GLN A 417 13.10 -3.25 20.81
C GLN A 417 12.41 -2.73 19.55
N TYR A 418 12.79 -3.23 18.37
CA TYR A 418 12.05 -2.95 17.13
C TYR A 418 10.57 -3.35 17.23
N ALA A 419 10.27 -4.56 17.73
CA ALA A 419 8.88 -5.02 17.92
C ALA A 419 8.11 -4.15 18.94
N ARG A 420 8.74 -3.77 20.06
CA ARG A 420 8.16 -2.88 21.09
C ARG A 420 7.88 -1.49 20.52
N ALA A 421 8.82 -0.90 19.78
CA ALA A 421 8.65 0.38 19.11
C ALA A 421 7.51 0.34 18.09
N PHE A 422 7.48 -0.68 17.24
CA PHE A 422 6.41 -0.88 16.26
C PHE A 422 5.03 -1.00 16.93
N LYS A 423 4.91 -1.74 18.04
CA LYS A 423 3.66 -1.86 18.82
C LYS A 423 3.17 -0.49 19.30
N ILE A 424 4.05 0.29 19.95
CA ILE A 424 3.71 1.62 20.47
C ILE A 424 3.26 2.56 19.33
N ILE A 425 3.95 2.53 18.18
CA ILE A 425 3.56 3.28 16.99
C ILE A 425 2.15 2.86 16.54
N TYR A 426 1.91 1.57 16.31
CA TYR A 426 0.62 1.06 15.84
C TYR A 426 -0.54 1.40 16.79
N GLU A 427 -0.32 1.29 18.10
CA GLU A 427 -1.37 1.52 19.11
C GLU A 427 -1.75 3.01 19.27
N ASN A 428 -0.92 3.94 18.77
CA ASN A 428 -1.17 5.39 18.78
C ASN A 428 -1.72 5.95 17.45
N GLN A 429 -2.11 5.09 16.50
CA GLN A 429 -2.66 5.48 15.18
C GLN A 429 -4.18 5.78 15.22
N ASN A 430 -4.67 6.34 16.33
CA ASN A 430 -6.05 6.74 16.55
C ASN A 430 -6.11 8.26 16.77
N PRO A 431 -6.85 9.05 15.97
CA PRO A 431 -6.84 10.52 16.07
C PRO A 431 -7.50 11.07 17.35
N ILE A 432 -8.24 10.25 18.10
CA ILE A 432 -8.90 10.66 19.36
C ILE A 432 -8.09 10.24 20.59
N SER A 433 -7.38 9.10 20.53
CA SER A 433 -6.67 8.54 21.70
C SER A 433 -5.14 8.41 21.55
N GLY A 434 -4.58 8.73 20.39
CA GLY A 434 -3.14 8.69 20.15
C GLY A 434 -2.41 9.84 20.85
N LYS A 435 -1.26 9.55 21.46
CA LYS A 435 -0.36 10.56 22.03
C LYS A 435 0.68 11.03 21.02
N LYS A 436 1.43 12.09 21.37
CA LYS A 436 2.70 12.39 20.70
C LYS A 436 3.67 11.22 20.88
N LEU A 437 4.46 10.89 19.85
CA LEU A 437 5.51 9.88 19.94
C LEU A 437 6.87 10.54 19.69
N VAL A 438 7.87 10.18 20.49
CA VAL A 438 9.24 10.71 20.40
C VAL A 438 10.22 9.56 20.19
N GLN A 439 11.00 9.58 19.10
CA GLN A 439 12.11 8.65 18.87
C GLN A 439 13.44 9.42 18.80
N PRO A 440 14.42 9.13 19.69
CA PRO A 440 15.76 9.66 19.54
C PRO A 440 16.51 8.98 18.38
N HIS A 441 17.21 9.78 17.56
CA HIS A 441 18.19 9.31 16.58
C HIS A 441 19.57 9.97 16.88
N PRO A 442 20.69 9.44 16.38
CA PRO A 442 22.04 9.89 16.76
C PRO A 442 22.36 11.38 16.51
N LYS A 443 21.64 12.03 15.58
CA LYS A 443 21.85 13.44 15.18
C LYS A 443 20.66 14.36 15.41
N THR A 444 19.47 13.80 15.66
CA THR A 444 18.22 14.56 15.80
C THR A 444 17.21 13.74 16.57
N ILE A 445 16.19 14.37 17.13
CA ILE A 445 15.04 13.70 17.73
C ILE A 445 13.85 13.86 16.79
N ILE A 446 13.05 12.81 16.63
CA ILE A 446 11.89 12.76 15.72
C ILE A 446 10.61 12.73 16.56
N ILE A 447 9.68 13.64 16.27
CA ILE A 447 8.47 13.87 17.08
C ILE A 447 7.23 13.82 16.18
N GLN A 448 6.38 12.82 16.40
CA GLN A 448 5.07 12.69 15.76
C GLN A 448 4.01 13.37 16.63
N ASN A 449 3.21 14.27 16.04
CA ASN A 449 1.96 14.76 16.63
C ASN A 449 0.82 13.73 16.46
N PRO A 450 -0.23 13.72 17.30
CA PRO A 450 -1.34 12.76 17.16
C PRO A 450 -1.93 12.76 15.75
N PRO A 451 -2.50 11.64 15.26
CA PRO A 451 -3.02 11.57 13.90
C PRO A 451 -4.07 12.65 13.62
N MET A 452 -4.07 13.20 12.40
CA MET A 452 -5.17 14.06 11.95
C MET A 452 -6.47 13.24 11.91
N ARG A 453 -7.58 13.87 12.28
CA ARG A 453 -8.91 13.26 12.17
C ARG A 453 -9.25 12.87 10.74
N GLU A 454 -10.14 11.91 10.60
CA GLU A 454 -10.79 11.64 9.32
C GLU A 454 -11.53 12.88 8.78
N LEU A 455 -11.64 12.96 7.44
CA LEU A 455 -12.52 13.91 6.78
C LEU A 455 -13.98 13.58 7.10
N THR A 456 -14.79 14.61 7.33
CA THR A 456 -16.26 14.51 7.38
C THR A 456 -16.84 14.25 5.99
N GLU A 457 -18.11 13.87 5.92
CA GLU A 457 -18.79 13.59 4.64
C GLU A 457 -18.79 14.82 3.70
N ASN A 458 -19.00 16.01 4.25
CA ASN A 458 -18.94 17.27 3.49
C ASN A 458 -17.52 17.60 2.99
N GLU A 459 -16.48 17.30 3.78
CA GLU A 459 -15.08 17.55 3.37
C GLU A 459 -14.58 16.50 2.37
N MET A 460 -15.09 15.27 2.45
CA MET A 460 -14.90 14.27 1.40
C MET A 460 -15.54 14.78 0.09
N ASP A 461 -16.78 15.26 0.14
CA ASP A 461 -17.47 15.79 -1.04
C ASP A 461 -16.75 17.02 -1.62
N GLU A 462 -16.31 17.98 -0.79
CA GLU A 462 -15.45 19.10 -1.20
C GLU A 462 -14.25 18.61 -2.00
N VAL A 463 -13.48 17.66 -1.45
CA VAL A 463 -12.24 17.13 -2.05
C VAL A 463 -12.48 16.37 -3.36
N TYR A 464 -13.59 15.64 -3.50
CA TYR A 464 -13.87 14.86 -4.73
C TYR A 464 -14.64 15.64 -5.81
N GLU A 465 -15.26 16.77 -5.49
CA GLU A 465 -16.00 17.59 -6.47
C GLU A 465 -15.22 18.75 -7.09
N LEU A 466 -13.98 18.98 -6.63
CA LEU A 466 -12.99 19.86 -7.27
C LEU A 466 -12.87 19.61 -8.79
N PRO A 467 -12.43 20.60 -9.59
CA PRO A 467 -12.47 20.54 -11.05
C PRO A 467 -11.35 19.66 -11.66
N TYR A 468 -11.32 18.37 -11.30
CA TYR A 468 -10.47 17.38 -11.93
C TYR A 468 -10.85 17.17 -13.40
N LEU A 469 -9.91 17.34 -14.32
CA LEU A 469 -10.10 17.12 -15.75
C LEU A 469 -10.23 15.64 -16.12
N ARG A 470 -9.77 14.73 -15.25
CA ARG A 470 -9.68 13.27 -15.44
C ARG A 470 -8.80 12.84 -16.63
N LEU A 471 -7.83 13.67 -16.98
CA LEU A 471 -6.91 13.49 -18.11
C LEU A 471 -5.46 13.52 -17.64
N GLU A 472 -4.56 12.88 -18.40
CA GLU A 472 -3.12 13.14 -18.29
C GLU A 472 -2.75 14.52 -18.88
N HIS A 473 -1.66 15.12 -18.38
CA HIS A 473 -1.19 16.42 -18.85
C HIS A 473 -0.80 16.38 -20.36
N PRO A 474 -1.16 17.40 -21.18
CA PRO A 474 -1.01 17.35 -22.65
C PRO A 474 0.44 17.34 -23.17
N SER A 475 1.43 17.54 -22.29
CA SER A 475 2.85 17.36 -22.58
C SER A 475 3.22 15.90 -22.84
N TYR A 476 2.46 14.94 -22.32
CA TYR A 476 2.70 13.52 -22.56
C TYR A 476 2.19 13.09 -23.95
N THR A 477 3.04 12.41 -24.72
CA THR A 477 2.72 11.84 -26.03
C THR A 477 2.36 10.36 -25.97
N GLU A 478 2.72 9.67 -24.88
CA GLU A 478 2.28 8.30 -24.56
C GLU A 478 1.45 8.34 -23.28
N GLY A 479 0.24 7.76 -23.31
CA GLY A 479 -0.72 7.83 -22.20
C GLY A 479 -0.23 7.14 -20.92
N VAL A 480 -0.79 7.52 -19.76
CA VAL A 480 -0.37 7.00 -18.45
C VAL A 480 -1.21 5.75 -18.08
N PRO A 481 -0.63 4.53 -17.99
CA PRO A 481 -1.40 3.30 -17.83
C PRO A 481 -2.30 3.24 -16.58
N GLY A 482 -1.88 3.89 -15.49
CA GLY A 482 -2.63 3.98 -14.24
C GLY A 482 -3.97 4.73 -14.40
N LEU A 483 -4.08 5.64 -15.37
CA LEU A 483 -5.34 6.32 -15.66
C LEU A 483 -6.39 5.33 -16.18
N GLU A 484 -6.06 4.41 -17.10
CA GLU A 484 -7.02 3.44 -17.64
C GLU A 484 -7.72 2.60 -16.56
N VAL A 485 -7.03 2.34 -15.45
CA VAL A 485 -7.54 1.55 -14.31
C VAL A 485 -8.57 2.35 -13.49
N VAL A 486 -8.41 3.67 -13.36
CA VAL A 486 -9.22 4.52 -12.47
C VAL A 486 -10.20 5.46 -13.18
N LYS A 487 -10.04 5.69 -14.48
CA LYS A 487 -10.73 6.72 -15.28
C LYS A 487 -12.26 6.74 -15.11
N ASN A 488 -12.88 5.56 -15.25
CA ASN A 488 -14.34 5.38 -15.10
C ASN A 488 -14.70 4.78 -13.72
N SER A 489 -13.83 4.93 -12.73
CA SER A 489 -14.03 4.41 -11.36
C SER A 489 -14.28 5.57 -10.40
N ILE A 490 -15.06 5.31 -9.34
CA ILE A 490 -15.47 6.32 -8.35
C ILE A 490 -15.14 5.85 -6.94
N THR A 491 -14.37 6.64 -6.21
CA THR A 491 -14.13 6.40 -4.79
C THR A 491 -15.35 6.83 -3.97
N SER A 492 -16.03 5.88 -3.34
CA SER A 492 -17.19 6.14 -2.47
C SER A 492 -16.82 6.39 -1.01
N HIS A 493 -15.68 5.87 -0.57
CA HIS A 493 -15.19 6.01 0.80
C HIS A 493 -13.67 5.82 0.91
N ARG A 494 -13.11 6.22 2.05
CA ARG A 494 -11.72 5.95 2.49
C ARG A 494 -11.70 5.22 3.84
N GLY A 495 -10.55 4.65 4.16
CA GLY A 495 -10.30 3.95 5.43
C GLY A 495 -10.73 2.48 5.38
N CYS A 496 -10.18 1.67 6.29
CA CYS A 496 -10.45 0.22 6.29
C CYS A 496 -10.34 -0.38 7.70
N PHE A 497 -11.48 -0.78 8.29
CA PHE A 497 -11.49 -1.55 9.55
C PHE A 497 -11.00 -2.99 9.38
N GLY A 498 -10.69 -3.42 8.14
CA GLY A 498 -10.36 -4.80 7.78
C GLY A 498 -9.09 -5.38 8.40
N GLY A 499 -8.16 -4.54 8.88
CA GLY A 499 -7.11 -4.94 9.84
C GLY A 499 -5.98 -5.86 9.36
N CYS A 500 -5.92 -6.21 8.07
CA CYS A 500 -4.95 -7.17 7.52
C CYS A 500 -3.49 -6.76 7.84
N SER A 501 -2.70 -7.68 8.39
CA SER A 501 -1.39 -7.37 8.98
C SER A 501 -0.32 -6.91 7.96
N PHE A 502 -0.46 -7.30 6.71
CA PHE A 502 0.39 -6.92 5.57
C PHE A 502 -0.07 -5.63 4.85
N CYS A 503 -1.16 -4.99 5.30
CA CYS A 503 -1.83 -3.92 4.54
C CYS A 503 -1.60 -2.52 5.16
N ALA A 504 -0.82 -1.70 4.46
CA ALA A 504 -0.49 -0.33 4.86
C ALA A 504 -1.68 0.65 4.91
N ILE A 505 -2.83 0.31 4.30
CA ILE A 505 -4.02 1.19 4.26
C ILE A 505 -4.46 1.58 5.68
N THR A 506 -4.39 0.66 6.65
CA THR A 506 -4.75 0.94 8.06
C THR A 506 -3.85 2.00 8.72
N GLN A 507 -2.64 2.18 8.23
CA GLN A 507 -1.64 3.14 8.73
C GLN A 507 -1.65 4.49 8.01
N HIS A 508 -2.33 4.56 6.86
CA HIS A 508 -2.34 5.73 5.98
C HIS A 508 -3.74 6.35 5.83
N GLN A 509 -4.79 5.54 5.65
CA GLN A 509 -6.19 5.99 5.63
C GLN A 509 -6.94 5.78 6.94
N GLY A 510 -6.31 5.14 7.94
CA GLY A 510 -6.95 4.81 9.21
C GLY A 510 -7.91 3.61 9.15
N ARG A 511 -8.64 3.40 10.25
CA ARG A 511 -9.52 2.23 10.48
C ARG A 511 -11.01 2.56 10.58
N ALA A 512 -11.40 3.83 10.72
CA ALA A 512 -12.79 4.23 10.50
C ALA A 512 -13.10 4.29 8.99
N ILE A 513 -14.38 4.48 8.62
CA ILE A 513 -14.78 4.73 7.23
C ILE A 513 -15.19 6.20 7.08
N SER A 514 -14.51 6.92 6.20
CA SER A 514 -14.93 8.25 5.72
C SER A 514 -15.76 8.05 4.45
N ASN A 515 -17.06 8.30 4.51
CA ASN A 515 -17.96 8.22 3.35
C ASN A 515 -18.05 9.58 2.64
N ARG A 516 -18.40 9.55 1.35
CA ARG A 516 -18.99 10.69 0.63
C ARG A 516 -20.52 10.64 0.70
N SER A 517 -21.21 11.73 0.39
CA SER A 517 -22.66 11.67 0.15
C SER A 517 -22.98 10.81 -1.09
N GLU A 518 -24.21 10.30 -1.17
CA GLU A 518 -24.66 9.61 -2.39
C GLU A 518 -24.76 10.61 -3.55
N GLU A 519 -25.18 11.83 -3.24
CA GLU A 519 -25.37 12.96 -4.13
C GLU A 519 -24.06 13.41 -4.78
N SER A 520 -22.94 13.40 -4.06
CA SER A 520 -21.59 13.67 -4.61
C SER A 520 -21.15 12.60 -5.60
N ILE A 521 -21.37 11.33 -5.25
CA ILE A 521 -21.03 10.18 -6.10
C ILE A 521 -21.88 10.19 -7.38
N ILE A 522 -23.16 10.55 -7.29
CA ILE A 522 -24.06 10.72 -8.44
C ILE A 522 -23.56 11.85 -9.35
N ARG A 523 -23.22 13.04 -8.81
CA ARG A 523 -22.67 14.15 -9.63
C ARG A 523 -21.36 13.79 -10.32
N GLU A 524 -20.49 12.98 -9.71
CA GLU A 524 -19.29 12.47 -10.38
C GLU A 524 -19.64 11.44 -11.47
N ALA A 525 -20.61 10.56 -11.21
CA ALA A 525 -21.12 9.61 -12.21
C ALA A 525 -21.77 10.32 -13.41
N GLU A 526 -22.46 11.45 -13.21
CA GLU A 526 -23.03 12.28 -14.29
C GLU A 526 -21.93 12.90 -15.16
N LYS A 527 -20.87 13.44 -14.55
CA LYS A 527 -19.68 13.93 -15.25
C LYS A 527 -19.01 12.82 -16.07
N ILE A 528 -18.81 11.63 -15.49
CA ILE A 528 -18.24 10.46 -16.19
C ILE A 528 -19.15 9.99 -17.32
N ALA A 529 -20.47 9.85 -17.08
CA ALA A 529 -21.44 9.39 -18.07
C ALA A 529 -21.67 10.36 -19.24
N SER A 530 -21.14 11.58 -19.12
CA SER A 530 -21.14 12.63 -20.15
C SER A 530 -19.79 12.79 -20.87
N SER A 531 -18.74 12.03 -20.51
CA SER A 531 -17.43 12.19 -21.14
C SER A 531 -17.43 11.71 -22.60
N PHE A 532 -16.58 12.33 -23.43
CA PHE A 532 -16.45 12.06 -24.87
C PHE A 532 -15.94 10.65 -25.21
N ASP A 533 -15.60 9.85 -24.20
CA ASP A 533 -14.93 8.56 -24.27
C ASP A 533 -15.44 7.54 -23.23
N PHE A 534 -16.60 7.82 -22.62
CA PHE A 534 -17.34 6.86 -21.81
C PHE A 534 -17.92 5.73 -22.66
N ASN A 535 -17.87 4.50 -22.15
CA ASN A 535 -18.28 3.27 -22.85
C ASN A 535 -19.58 2.66 -22.29
N GLY A 536 -20.30 3.42 -21.44
CA GLY A 536 -21.46 2.95 -20.69
C GLY A 536 -21.13 2.12 -19.45
N ILE A 537 -19.85 1.98 -19.07
CA ILE A 537 -19.44 1.17 -17.91
C ILE A 537 -18.70 2.03 -16.89
N ILE A 538 -19.27 2.11 -15.67
CA ILE A 538 -18.52 2.52 -14.48
C ILE A 538 -17.70 1.31 -14.04
N ASN A 539 -16.37 1.43 -14.10
CA ASN A 539 -15.41 0.33 -13.96
C ASN A 539 -15.30 -0.19 -12.52
N GLY A 540 -15.55 0.66 -11.53
CA GLY A 540 -15.54 0.29 -10.13
C GLY A 540 -16.13 1.37 -9.22
N ILE A 541 -16.76 0.94 -8.12
CA ILE A 541 -17.23 1.82 -7.04
C ILE A 541 -16.84 1.20 -5.70
N GLY A 542 -16.18 1.97 -4.83
CA GLY A 542 -15.67 1.46 -3.57
C GLY A 542 -14.61 2.33 -2.93
N GLY A 543 -13.80 1.71 -2.08
CA GLY A 543 -12.60 2.28 -1.47
C GLY A 543 -11.55 1.17 -1.34
N PRO A 544 -10.87 1.03 -0.18
CA PRO A 544 -10.02 -0.13 0.13
C PRO A 544 -10.69 -1.50 -0.02
N SER A 545 -12.01 -1.55 0.02
CA SER A 545 -12.83 -2.66 -0.47
C SER A 545 -14.09 -2.08 -1.14
N ALA A 546 -14.75 -2.84 -2.02
CA ALA A 546 -16.01 -2.38 -2.62
C ALA A 546 -17.11 -2.20 -1.54
N ASN A 547 -17.16 -3.11 -0.57
CA ASN A 547 -18.34 -3.31 0.28
C ASN A 547 -18.17 -2.83 1.74
N MET A 548 -17.58 -1.65 1.95
CA MET A 548 -17.56 -0.97 3.27
C MET A 548 -18.28 0.39 3.29
N TYR A 549 -18.79 0.87 2.15
CA TYR A 549 -19.51 2.15 2.07
C TYR A 549 -20.78 2.13 2.94
N GLY A 550 -20.97 3.19 3.73
CA GLY A 550 -22.07 3.36 4.68
C GLY A 550 -21.91 2.64 6.01
N MET A 551 -20.94 1.73 6.15
CA MET A 551 -20.71 0.99 7.40
C MET A 551 -20.11 1.88 8.50
N LYS A 552 -20.55 1.67 9.75
CA LYS A 552 -20.13 2.50 10.89
C LYS A 552 -20.11 1.79 12.24
N CYS A 553 -19.18 2.18 13.12
CA CYS A 553 -19.17 1.77 14.53
C CYS A 553 -19.55 2.94 15.45
N PRO A 554 -20.48 2.78 16.42
CA PRO A 554 -20.86 3.83 17.38
C PRO A 554 -19.72 4.35 18.27
N THR A 555 -18.52 3.76 18.22
CA THR A 555 -17.35 4.24 18.97
C THR A 555 -16.49 5.24 18.21
N TRP A 556 -16.53 5.27 16.87
CA TRP A 556 -15.53 5.99 16.07
C TRP A 556 -15.51 7.49 16.39
N GLU A 557 -16.66 8.16 16.41
CA GLU A 557 -16.80 9.59 16.74
C GLU A 557 -16.32 9.97 18.16
N LYS A 558 -16.25 9.00 19.09
CA LYS A 558 -16.06 9.26 20.54
C LYS A 558 -14.77 8.69 21.11
N LYS A 559 -14.18 7.70 20.44
CA LYS A 559 -13.01 6.92 20.88
C LYS A 559 -12.15 6.41 19.71
N GLY A 560 -12.49 6.74 18.46
CA GLY A 560 -11.86 6.17 17.27
C GLY A 560 -12.06 4.65 17.14
N ALA A 561 -11.18 4.02 16.38
CA ALA A 561 -11.15 2.56 16.23
C ALA A 561 -10.50 1.89 17.45
N CYS A 562 -11.05 0.75 17.89
CA CYS A 562 -10.57 0.01 19.06
C CYS A 562 -9.13 -0.49 18.88
N THR A 563 -8.22 -0.04 19.74
CA THR A 563 -6.78 -0.31 19.70
C THR A 563 -6.46 -1.80 19.60
N HIS A 564 -6.84 -2.58 20.62
CA HIS A 564 -6.51 -4.01 20.73
C HIS A 564 -7.66 -4.96 20.31
N LYS A 565 -8.57 -4.50 19.42
CA LYS A 565 -9.64 -5.35 18.87
C LYS A 565 -9.69 -5.27 17.34
N ASN A 566 -9.68 -6.42 16.68
CA ASN A 566 -9.99 -6.56 15.26
C ASN A 566 -11.50 -6.47 15.05
N CYS A 567 -11.93 -5.96 13.90
CA CYS A 567 -13.36 -5.73 13.62
C CYS A 567 -14.05 -6.90 12.91
N LEU A 568 -13.29 -7.83 12.33
CA LEU A 568 -13.77 -8.91 11.45
C LEU A 568 -13.19 -10.30 11.75
N VAL A 569 -12.23 -10.41 12.66
CA VAL A 569 -11.48 -11.65 12.94
C VAL A 569 -11.39 -11.84 14.45
N PRO A 570 -11.74 -13.03 15.01
CA PRO A 570 -12.18 -14.24 14.31
C PRO A 570 -13.59 -14.16 13.72
N ASN A 571 -14.41 -13.20 14.15
CA ASN A 571 -15.78 -12.99 13.66
C ASN A 571 -16.06 -11.49 13.45
N VAL A 572 -17.08 -11.16 12.66
CA VAL A 572 -17.60 -9.79 12.50
C VAL A 572 -18.07 -9.25 13.85
N CYS A 573 -17.61 -8.06 14.23
CA CYS A 573 -17.89 -7.47 15.53
C CYS A 573 -19.38 -7.09 15.67
N PRO A 574 -20.14 -7.58 16.67
CA PRO A 574 -21.56 -7.25 16.84
C PRO A 574 -21.88 -5.77 17.11
N SER A 575 -20.87 -4.93 17.38
CA SER A 575 -21.00 -3.48 17.52
C SER A 575 -20.75 -2.69 16.23
N LEU A 576 -20.33 -3.35 15.15
CA LEU A 576 -20.17 -2.74 13.84
C LEU A 576 -21.50 -2.84 13.07
N ASN A 577 -22.03 -1.70 12.61
CA ASN A 577 -23.08 -1.72 11.60
C ASN A 577 -22.45 -2.08 10.25
N ALA A 578 -22.63 -3.34 9.86
CA ALA A 578 -22.13 -3.95 8.63
C ALA A 578 -23.23 -4.16 7.57
N SER A 579 -24.30 -3.37 7.59
CA SER A 579 -25.35 -3.40 6.55
C SER A 579 -24.86 -2.80 5.24
N HIS A 580 -25.19 -3.43 4.11
CA HIS A 580 -24.89 -2.90 2.77
C HIS A 580 -26.01 -2.00 2.22
N SER A 581 -27.08 -1.75 2.97
CA SER A 581 -28.27 -1.00 2.52
C SER A 581 -27.98 0.32 1.81
N ARG A 582 -27.08 1.17 2.34
CA ARG A 582 -26.65 2.43 1.70
C ARG A 582 -25.89 2.20 0.39
N LEU A 583 -25.08 1.14 0.31
CA LEU A 583 -24.37 0.76 -0.91
C LEU A 583 -25.32 0.21 -1.97
N LEU A 584 -26.33 -0.57 -1.58
CA LEU A 584 -27.33 -1.11 -2.51
C LEU A 584 -28.18 -0.01 -3.13
N LYS A 585 -28.68 0.94 -2.33
CA LYS A 585 -29.40 2.13 -2.81
C LYS A 585 -28.55 2.95 -3.81
N LEU A 586 -27.27 3.14 -3.50
CA LEU A 586 -26.34 3.84 -4.40
C LEU A 586 -26.13 3.07 -5.70
N LEU A 587 -25.83 1.77 -5.64
CA LEU A 587 -25.58 0.91 -6.80
C LEU A 587 -26.81 0.77 -7.71
N GLU A 588 -28.02 0.73 -7.15
CA GLU A 588 -29.28 0.81 -7.89
C GLU A 588 -29.44 2.17 -8.58
N THR A 589 -29.28 3.26 -7.84
CA THR A 589 -29.42 4.63 -8.37
C THR A 589 -28.50 4.84 -9.57
N LEU A 590 -27.22 4.48 -9.44
CA LEU A 590 -26.21 4.65 -10.49
C LEU A 590 -26.42 3.72 -11.69
N ARG A 591 -27.00 2.52 -11.47
CA ARG A 591 -27.38 1.57 -12.53
C ARG A 591 -28.57 2.07 -13.37
N ASN A 592 -29.42 2.91 -12.80
CA ASN A 592 -30.61 3.47 -13.45
C ASN A 592 -30.34 4.85 -14.10
N MET A 593 -29.10 5.34 -14.12
CA MET A 593 -28.75 6.63 -14.71
C MET A 593 -28.74 6.61 -16.25
N PRO A 594 -29.06 7.74 -16.91
CA PRO A 594 -28.84 7.93 -18.34
C PRO A 594 -27.39 7.61 -18.75
N ASN A 595 -27.22 7.07 -19.95
CA ASN A 595 -25.94 6.62 -20.55
C ASN A 595 -25.19 5.50 -19.79
N VAL A 596 -25.53 5.18 -18.53
CA VAL A 596 -24.94 4.07 -17.79
C VAL A 596 -25.62 2.76 -18.21
N ARG A 597 -24.83 1.83 -18.73
CA ARG A 597 -25.25 0.48 -19.16
C ARG A 597 -24.84 -0.60 -18.16
N LYS A 598 -23.75 -0.38 -17.39
CA LYS A 598 -23.36 -1.24 -16.28
C LYS A 598 -22.55 -0.47 -15.23
N VAL A 599 -22.79 -0.81 -13.96
CA VAL A 599 -21.94 -0.41 -12.84
C VAL A 599 -21.27 -1.68 -12.32
N LEU A 600 -19.94 -1.73 -12.33
CA LEU A 600 -19.16 -2.83 -11.75
C LEU A 600 -18.68 -2.46 -10.35
N THR A 601 -18.43 -3.46 -9.50
CA THR A 601 -17.70 -3.21 -8.24
C THR A 601 -16.24 -2.86 -8.50
N GLY A 602 -15.57 -3.55 -9.43
CA GLY A 602 -14.19 -3.31 -9.89
C GLY A 602 -13.10 -3.69 -8.87
N TYR A 603 -13.29 -3.26 -7.63
CA TYR A 603 -12.46 -3.51 -6.44
C TYR A 603 -12.73 -4.88 -5.81
N GLY A 604 -11.86 -5.31 -4.89
CA GLY A 604 -12.02 -6.55 -4.13
C GLY A 604 -13.13 -6.46 -3.07
N VAL A 605 -13.88 -7.55 -2.90
CA VAL A 605 -14.96 -7.68 -1.91
C VAL A 605 -14.47 -8.45 -0.68
N ARG A 606 -14.82 -7.98 0.53
CA ARG A 606 -14.68 -8.77 1.77
C ARG A 606 -15.78 -9.83 1.82
N PHE A 607 -15.40 -11.07 1.55
CA PHE A 607 -16.32 -12.22 1.55
C PHE A 607 -16.98 -12.46 2.92
N ASP A 608 -16.25 -12.22 4.00
CA ASP A 608 -16.69 -12.28 5.39
C ASP A 608 -17.76 -11.24 5.77
N LEU A 609 -17.81 -10.11 5.05
CA LEU A 609 -18.92 -9.15 5.10
C LEU A 609 -20.06 -9.58 4.16
N ALA A 610 -19.73 -10.03 2.94
CA ALA A 610 -20.73 -10.37 1.92
C ALA A 610 -21.66 -11.53 2.33
N ILE A 611 -21.22 -12.45 3.21
CA ILE A 611 -22.07 -13.53 3.73
C ILE A 611 -23.08 -13.11 4.81
N GLN A 612 -22.96 -11.87 5.35
CA GLN A 612 -23.83 -11.35 6.41
C GLN A 612 -25.15 -10.76 5.89
N ASP A 613 -25.26 -10.59 4.57
CA ASP A 613 -26.29 -9.78 3.90
C ASP A 613 -26.61 -10.43 2.54
N ASP A 614 -27.57 -11.36 2.53
CA ASP A 614 -27.84 -12.20 1.35
C ASP A 614 -28.35 -11.38 0.15
N GLY A 615 -29.19 -10.37 0.39
CA GLY A 615 -29.64 -9.43 -0.63
C GLY A 615 -28.49 -8.61 -1.26
N TYR A 616 -27.40 -8.37 -0.52
CA TYR A 616 -26.19 -7.81 -1.11
C TYR A 616 -25.49 -8.80 -2.06
N LEU A 617 -25.37 -10.07 -1.69
CA LEU A 617 -24.73 -11.07 -2.53
C LEU A 617 -25.52 -11.38 -3.81
N GLU A 618 -26.85 -11.46 -3.70
CA GLU A 618 -27.77 -11.57 -4.83
C GLU A 618 -27.59 -10.40 -5.82
N THR A 619 -27.76 -9.15 -5.34
CA THR A 619 -27.62 -7.93 -6.16
C THR A 619 -26.23 -7.80 -6.79
N LEU A 620 -25.18 -8.17 -6.03
CA LEU A 620 -23.79 -8.19 -6.51
C LEU A 620 -23.63 -9.12 -7.72
N CYS A 621 -24.14 -10.35 -7.62
CA CYS A 621 -24.05 -11.34 -8.69
C CYS A 621 -24.91 -10.94 -9.89
N GLU A 622 -26.17 -10.54 -9.69
CA GLU A 622 -27.10 -10.23 -10.77
C GLU A 622 -26.63 -9.04 -11.63
N HIS A 623 -26.07 -8.00 -11.01
CA HIS A 623 -25.85 -6.73 -11.69
C HIS A 623 -24.39 -6.27 -11.74
N HIS A 624 -23.59 -6.50 -10.69
CA HIS A 624 -22.34 -5.76 -10.48
C HIS A 624 -21.06 -6.57 -10.71
N VAL A 625 -21.17 -7.88 -10.99
CA VAL A 625 -20.04 -8.74 -11.40
C VAL A 625 -19.89 -8.77 -12.93
N GLY A 626 -18.65 -8.71 -13.40
CA GLY A 626 -18.31 -8.70 -14.84
C GLY A 626 -18.22 -10.09 -15.50
N GLY A 627 -18.45 -11.16 -14.75
CA GLY A 627 -18.15 -12.56 -15.09
C GLY A 627 -17.08 -13.18 -14.18
N GLN A 628 -16.22 -12.33 -13.61
CA GLN A 628 -15.28 -12.69 -12.54
C GLN A 628 -15.51 -11.80 -11.31
N LEU A 629 -15.59 -12.41 -10.13
CA LEU A 629 -15.64 -11.70 -8.85
C LEU A 629 -14.29 -11.84 -8.14
N LYS A 630 -13.64 -10.71 -7.88
CA LYS A 630 -12.34 -10.62 -7.20
C LYS A 630 -12.52 -10.72 -5.69
N VAL A 631 -11.98 -11.79 -5.10
CA VAL A 631 -11.95 -12.01 -3.65
C VAL A 631 -10.55 -12.41 -3.19
N ALA A 632 -10.19 -11.98 -1.99
CA ALA A 632 -8.86 -12.15 -1.47
C ALA A 632 -8.92 -12.98 -0.17
N PRO A 633 -8.90 -14.32 -0.23
CA PRO A 633 -8.61 -15.14 0.95
C PRO A 633 -7.15 -14.97 1.41
N GLU A 634 -6.22 -14.81 0.46
CA GLU A 634 -4.76 -14.66 0.63
C GLU A 634 -4.03 -15.91 1.15
N HIS A 635 -4.68 -16.69 2.02
CA HIS A 635 -4.25 -18.02 2.43
C HIS A 635 -5.46 -18.86 2.89
N PHE A 636 -5.25 -20.15 3.15
CA PHE A 636 -6.31 -21.04 3.66
C PHE A 636 -5.97 -21.72 5.00
N CYS A 637 -4.70 -21.97 5.33
CA CYS A 637 -4.31 -22.50 6.65
C CYS A 637 -4.64 -21.50 7.79
N ASP A 638 -5.19 -22.00 8.90
CA ASP A 638 -5.73 -21.17 9.99
C ASP A 638 -4.65 -20.39 10.76
N ASN A 639 -3.46 -20.97 10.95
CA ASN A 639 -2.31 -20.28 11.57
C ASN A 639 -1.84 -19.08 10.73
N VAL A 640 -1.74 -19.25 9.41
CA VAL A 640 -1.32 -18.19 8.49
C VAL A 640 -2.40 -17.11 8.38
N THR A 641 -3.67 -17.50 8.22
CA THR A 641 -4.77 -16.51 8.15
C THR A 641 -4.92 -15.72 9.46
N ALA A 642 -4.66 -16.33 10.63
CA ALA A 642 -4.56 -15.62 11.91
C ALA A 642 -3.43 -14.58 11.91
N ALA A 643 -2.20 -14.96 11.53
CA ALA A 643 -1.05 -14.05 11.40
C ALA A 643 -1.30 -12.92 10.38
N MET A 644 -2.03 -13.23 9.29
CA MET A 644 -2.49 -12.26 8.29
C MET A 644 -3.61 -11.32 8.78
N ARG A 645 -4.26 -11.63 9.90
CA ARG A 645 -5.53 -11.03 10.38
C ARG A 645 -6.64 -11.10 9.32
N LYS A 646 -6.83 -12.31 8.77
CA LYS A 646 -7.84 -12.67 7.77
C LYS A 646 -8.86 -13.66 8.36
N PRO A 647 -10.06 -13.78 7.76
CA PRO A 647 -10.98 -14.87 8.05
C PRO A 647 -10.38 -16.22 7.62
N ASN A 648 -10.81 -17.31 8.25
CA ASN A 648 -10.34 -18.65 7.97
C ASN A 648 -10.93 -19.26 6.67
N ARG A 649 -10.41 -20.43 6.27
CA ARG A 649 -10.90 -21.21 5.12
C ARG A 649 -12.40 -21.52 5.19
N GLU A 650 -12.92 -21.90 6.36
CA GLU A 650 -14.34 -22.23 6.55
C GLU A 650 -15.25 -21.04 6.17
N THR A 651 -14.84 -19.81 6.50
CA THR A 651 -15.55 -18.57 6.14
C THR A 651 -15.56 -18.34 4.63
N PHE A 652 -14.46 -18.68 3.94
CA PHE A 652 -14.37 -18.61 2.48
C PHE A 652 -15.22 -19.69 1.80
N GLU A 653 -15.24 -20.92 2.31
CA GLU A 653 -16.04 -22.03 1.76
C GLU A 653 -17.54 -21.76 1.89
N LYS A 654 -17.98 -21.18 3.03
CA LYS A 654 -19.36 -20.69 3.22
C LYS A 654 -19.74 -19.61 2.19
N PHE A 655 -18.84 -18.66 1.95
CA PHE A 655 -19.04 -17.62 0.92
C PHE A 655 -19.14 -18.22 -0.49
N GLU A 656 -18.22 -19.11 -0.85
CA GLU A 656 -18.23 -19.73 -2.17
C GLU A 656 -19.51 -20.55 -2.40
N GLN A 657 -19.99 -21.28 -1.39
CA GLN A 657 -21.23 -22.04 -1.53
C GLN A 657 -22.45 -21.14 -1.72
N LYS A 658 -22.55 -20.02 -0.98
CA LYS A 658 -23.60 -19.00 -1.24
C LYS A 658 -23.48 -18.43 -2.66
N PHE A 659 -22.28 -18.03 -3.09
CA PHE A 659 -22.03 -17.49 -4.44
C PHE A 659 -22.39 -18.48 -5.56
N LYS A 660 -22.07 -19.77 -5.38
CA LYS A 660 -22.43 -20.86 -6.31
C LYS A 660 -23.94 -21.08 -6.38
N ASN A 661 -24.66 -21.02 -5.25
CA ASN A 661 -26.12 -21.14 -5.20
C ASN A 661 -26.79 -19.98 -5.95
N VAL A 662 -26.45 -18.73 -5.59
CA VAL A 662 -26.99 -17.52 -6.23
C VAL A 662 -26.73 -17.52 -7.74
N ASN A 663 -25.54 -17.91 -8.19
CA ASN A 663 -25.25 -18.02 -9.63
C ASN A 663 -26.10 -19.10 -10.33
N LYS A 664 -26.33 -20.25 -9.67
CA LYS A 664 -27.18 -21.32 -10.20
C LYS A 664 -28.65 -20.86 -10.31
N GLU A 665 -29.14 -20.13 -9.32
CA GLU A 665 -30.52 -19.61 -9.28
C GLU A 665 -30.75 -18.51 -10.32
N LEU A 666 -29.78 -17.61 -10.51
CA LEU A 666 -29.79 -16.59 -11.56
C LEU A 666 -29.43 -17.11 -12.97
N GLY A 667 -29.03 -18.38 -13.11
CA GLY A 667 -28.57 -18.97 -14.38
C GLY A 667 -27.24 -18.41 -14.90
N LEU A 668 -26.45 -17.75 -14.05
CA LEU A 668 -25.24 -17.03 -14.41
C LEU A 668 -23.99 -17.93 -14.34
N LYS A 669 -23.06 -17.73 -15.27
CA LYS A 669 -21.75 -18.41 -15.31
C LYS A 669 -20.65 -17.45 -14.86
N GLN A 670 -20.59 -17.17 -13.56
CA GLN A 670 -19.53 -16.34 -12.94
C GLN A 670 -18.57 -17.18 -12.12
N PHE A 671 -17.34 -16.68 -11.96
CA PHE A 671 -16.24 -17.38 -11.30
C PHE A 671 -15.56 -16.51 -10.25
N LEU A 672 -15.09 -17.12 -9.16
CA LEU A 672 -14.26 -16.44 -8.17
C LEU A 672 -12.81 -16.41 -8.66
N VAL A 673 -12.20 -15.21 -8.68
CA VAL A 673 -10.76 -15.04 -8.82
C VAL A 673 -10.20 -14.82 -7.42
N THR A 674 -9.43 -15.80 -6.93
CA THR A 674 -8.81 -15.77 -5.60
C THR A 674 -7.37 -15.27 -5.66
N PHE A 675 -7.07 -14.23 -4.90
CA PHE A 675 -5.69 -13.82 -4.63
C PHE A 675 -5.10 -14.69 -3.51
N GLN A 676 -3.82 -15.05 -3.67
CA GLN A 676 -3.05 -15.86 -2.73
C GLN A 676 -1.67 -15.23 -2.51
N ILE A 677 -1.16 -15.30 -1.29
CA ILE A 677 0.15 -14.76 -0.91
C ILE A 677 1.10 -15.89 -0.46
N SER A 678 2.19 -16.10 -1.20
CA SER A 678 3.30 -17.00 -0.84
C SER A 678 4.32 -16.30 0.06
N GLY A 679 5.01 -17.02 0.95
CA GLY A 679 6.14 -16.49 1.71
C GLY A 679 5.76 -15.47 2.80
N HIS A 680 4.53 -15.54 3.34
CA HIS A 680 4.06 -14.68 4.43
C HIS A 680 4.52 -15.21 5.81
N PRO A 681 4.88 -14.36 6.80
CA PRO A 681 5.25 -14.80 8.14
C PRO A 681 4.15 -15.64 8.83
N GLY A 682 4.55 -16.82 9.30
CA GLY A 682 3.67 -17.86 9.82
C GLY A 682 3.40 -19.01 8.83
N CYS A 683 3.68 -18.84 7.53
CA CYS A 683 3.54 -19.89 6.53
C CYS A 683 4.82 -20.73 6.42
N THR A 684 4.75 -21.98 6.87
CA THR A 684 5.82 -22.97 6.73
C THR A 684 5.72 -23.73 5.39
N MET A 685 6.68 -24.60 5.09
CA MET A 685 6.63 -25.42 3.88
C MET A 685 5.47 -26.43 3.92
N GLU A 686 5.15 -26.98 5.10
CA GLU A 686 4.00 -27.86 5.31
C GLU A 686 2.69 -27.12 4.99
N ASN A 687 2.54 -25.87 5.43
CA ASN A 687 1.38 -25.04 5.05
C ASN A 687 1.35 -24.77 3.54
N ALA A 688 2.51 -24.52 2.91
CA ALA A 688 2.61 -24.29 1.47
C ALA A 688 2.29 -25.54 0.62
N ILE A 689 2.51 -26.74 1.16
CA ILE A 689 2.05 -28.00 0.57
C ILE A 689 0.54 -28.18 0.81
N GLU A 690 0.06 -28.01 2.05
CA GLU A 690 -1.37 -28.12 2.42
C GLU A 690 -2.27 -27.25 1.52
N ILE A 691 -1.86 -26.00 1.24
CA ILE A 691 -2.62 -25.12 0.36
C ILE A 691 -2.59 -25.56 -1.11
N ALA A 692 -1.50 -26.15 -1.60
CA ALA A 692 -1.43 -26.73 -2.94
C ALA A 692 -2.33 -27.96 -3.07
N GLU A 693 -2.36 -28.82 -2.04
CA GLU A 693 -3.29 -29.94 -1.93
C GLU A 693 -4.76 -29.48 -1.91
N TYR A 694 -5.08 -28.44 -1.13
CA TYR A 694 -6.42 -27.86 -1.10
C TYR A 694 -6.85 -27.31 -2.48
N ILE A 695 -5.94 -26.63 -3.18
CA ILE A 695 -6.17 -26.10 -4.54
C ILE A 695 -6.39 -27.25 -5.54
N ARG A 696 -5.61 -28.34 -5.46
CA ARG A 696 -5.82 -29.57 -6.23
C ARG A 696 -7.21 -30.15 -6.00
N ASP A 697 -7.55 -30.49 -4.76
CA ASP A 697 -8.76 -31.25 -4.42
C ASP A 697 -10.06 -30.48 -4.66
N ASN A 698 -10.01 -29.14 -4.61
CA ASN A 698 -11.16 -28.28 -4.90
C ASN A 698 -11.20 -27.81 -6.36
N ASN A 699 -10.37 -28.38 -7.23
CA ASN A 699 -10.14 -27.99 -8.63
C ASN A 699 -10.01 -26.47 -8.84
N ARG A 700 -9.29 -25.80 -7.92
CA ARG A 700 -9.01 -24.37 -8.00
C ARG A 700 -7.84 -24.14 -8.96
N TYR A 701 -7.70 -22.90 -9.43
CA TYR A 701 -6.54 -22.49 -10.20
C TYR A 701 -6.10 -21.08 -9.82
N THR A 702 -4.78 -20.90 -9.74
CA THR A 702 -4.11 -19.79 -9.06
C THR A 702 -2.94 -19.30 -9.89
N GLU A 703 -3.22 -18.64 -11.02
CA GLU A 703 -2.21 -17.86 -11.74
C GLU A 703 -1.71 -16.69 -10.87
N GLN A 704 -2.64 -16.00 -10.20
CA GLN A 704 -2.40 -14.75 -9.47
C GLN A 704 -1.91 -15.00 -8.04
N VAL A 705 -0.72 -15.60 -7.95
CA VAL A 705 0.06 -15.74 -6.71
C VAL A 705 0.99 -14.54 -6.57
N GLN A 706 0.93 -13.85 -5.44
CA GLN A 706 1.84 -12.75 -5.09
C GLN A 706 2.78 -13.19 -3.98
N ASP A 707 4.09 -13.00 -4.14
CA ASP A 707 5.02 -13.22 -3.02
C ASP A 707 4.92 -12.07 -2.02
N PHE A 708 4.91 -12.40 -0.72
CA PHE A 708 4.89 -11.41 0.34
C PHE A 708 6.12 -10.49 0.25
N THR A 709 5.83 -9.22 0.03
CA THR A 709 6.79 -8.11 0.02
C THR A 709 6.70 -7.40 1.37
N PRO A 710 7.77 -7.40 2.19
CA PRO A 710 7.84 -6.53 3.35
C PRO A 710 7.75 -5.07 2.90
N THR A 711 6.70 -4.38 3.36
CA THR A 711 6.45 -2.96 3.12
C THR A 711 6.55 -2.16 4.43
N PRO A 712 7.10 -0.93 4.42
CA PRO A 712 7.35 -0.15 5.63
C PRO A 712 6.14 -0.02 6.55
N MET A 713 6.37 -0.09 7.87
CA MET A 713 5.36 0.06 8.92
C MET A 713 4.12 -0.85 8.81
N THR A 714 4.24 -2.06 8.24
CA THR A 714 3.19 -3.09 8.35
C THR A 714 3.55 -4.14 9.42
N ILE A 715 2.52 -4.74 10.03
CA ILE A 715 2.69 -5.76 11.10
C ILE A 715 3.48 -6.96 10.55
N SER A 716 3.18 -7.40 9.33
CA SER A 716 3.91 -8.51 8.70
C SER A 716 5.36 -8.17 8.35
N THR A 717 5.70 -6.89 8.15
CA THR A 717 7.11 -6.48 7.99
C THR A 717 7.84 -6.48 9.32
N CYS A 718 7.18 -6.11 10.42
CA CYS A 718 7.73 -6.32 11.75
C CYS A 718 8.00 -7.81 11.98
N MET A 719 6.99 -8.68 11.81
CA MET A 719 7.13 -10.14 11.92
C MET A 719 8.26 -10.69 11.05
N PHE A 720 8.35 -10.26 9.79
CA PHE A 720 9.39 -10.70 8.85
C PHE A 720 10.81 -10.28 9.28
N HIS A 721 10.96 -9.07 9.83
CA HIS A 721 12.26 -8.60 10.31
C HIS A 721 12.65 -9.27 11.64
N THR A 722 11.76 -9.27 12.62
CA THR A 722 12.07 -9.67 14.00
C THR A 722 12.03 -11.19 14.17
N GLY A 723 11.06 -11.87 13.56
CA GLY A 723 10.69 -13.25 13.89
C GLY A 723 9.69 -13.33 15.06
N LEU A 724 9.03 -12.22 15.41
CA LEU A 724 8.10 -12.10 16.55
C LEU A 724 6.76 -11.48 16.12
N ASP A 725 5.62 -11.93 16.67
CA ASP A 725 4.39 -11.11 16.64
C ASP A 725 4.58 -9.92 17.61
N PRO A 726 4.49 -8.66 17.13
CA PRO A 726 4.80 -7.49 17.98
C PRO A 726 3.74 -7.20 19.05
N PHE A 727 2.61 -7.90 19.08
CA PHE A 727 1.56 -7.72 20.09
C PHE A 727 1.70 -8.70 21.24
N THR A 728 2.03 -9.97 20.96
CA THR A 728 2.23 -11.03 21.97
C THR A 728 3.70 -11.23 22.38
N MET A 729 4.66 -10.88 21.51
CA MET A 729 6.09 -11.20 21.61
C MET A 729 6.42 -12.70 21.51
N GLU A 730 5.51 -13.50 20.95
CA GLU A 730 5.75 -14.91 20.64
C GLU A 730 6.51 -15.05 19.30
N GLU A 731 7.34 -16.08 19.19
CA GLU A 731 8.06 -16.40 17.95
C GLU A 731 7.10 -16.78 16.81
N ILE A 732 7.39 -16.29 15.60
CA ILE A 732 6.66 -16.62 14.38
C ILE A 732 7.64 -17.01 13.27
N TYR A 733 7.35 -18.10 12.57
CA TYR A 733 8.16 -18.58 11.46
C TYR A 733 8.26 -17.54 10.33
N VAL A 734 9.45 -17.34 9.77
CA VAL A 734 9.65 -16.42 8.64
C VAL A 734 10.35 -17.13 7.48
N PRO A 735 9.71 -17.22 6.30
CA PRO A 735 10.34 -17.73 5.09
C PRO A 735 11.32 -16.69 4.52
N VAL A 736 12.55 -16.69 5.03
CA VAL A 736 13.57 -15.67 4.70
C VAL A 736 14.34 -15.97 3.42
N THR A 737 14.50 -17.23 3.02
CA THR A 737 15.39 -17.58 1.89
C THR A 737 14.70 -17.41 0.54
N ARG A 738 15.44 -16.96 -0.48
CA ARG A 738 14.93 -16.83 -1.86
C ARG A 738 14.50 -18.18 -2.44
N THR A 739 15.19 -19.27 -2.08
CA THR A 739 14.87 -20.63 -2.51
C THR A 739 13.53 -21.08 -1.95
N GLU A 740 13.34 -20.92 -0.64
CA GLU A 740 12.12 -21.34 0.05
C GLU A 740 10.90 -20.49 -0.37
N LYS A 741 11.03 -19.16 -0.43
CA LYS A 741 9.96 -18.30 -0.99
C LYS A 741 9.55 -18.76 -2.39
N LYS A 742 10.53 -19.09 -3.25
CA LYS A 742 10.25 -19.64 -4.59
C LYS A 742 9.56 -21.00 -4.52
N MET A 743 9.96 -21.90 -3.61
CA MET A 743 9.31 -23.21 -3.40
C MET A 743 7.83 -23.05 -2.99
N GLN A 744 7.54 -22.23 -1.97
CA GLN A 744 6.16 -21.93 -1.57
C GLN A 744 5.34 -21.35 -2.73
N ARG A 745 5.94 -20.44 -3.54
CA ARG A 745 5.31 -19.87 -4.72
C ARG A 745 4.96 -20.91 -5.78
N VAL A 746 5.90 -21.80 -6.13
CA VAL A 746 5.67 -22.77 -7.21
C VAL A 746 4.70 -23.88 -6.83
N LEU A 747 4.58 -24.22 -5.55
CA LEU A 747 3.55 -25.13 -5.03
C LEU A 747 2.14 -24.60 -5.33
N LEU A 748 1.90 -23.30 -5.13
CA LEU A 748 0.65 -22.62 -5.53
C LEU A 748 0.43 -22.54 -7.06
N GLN A 749 1.44 -22.89 -7.86
CA GLN A 749 1.42 -22.89 -9.32
C GLN A 749 1.78 -24.28 -9.89
N PHE A 750 1.37 -25.36 -9.20
CA PHE A 750 1.77 -26.74 -9.50
C PHE A 750 1.37 -27.27 -10.89
N ARG A 751 0.48 -26.57 -11.61
CA ARG A 751 0.07 -26.93 -12.98
C ARG A 751 0.96 -26.35 -14.09
N ASN A 752 2.00 -25.56 -13.77
CA ASN A 752 2.94 -25.02 -14.75
C ASN A 752 4.18 -25.94 -14.95
N PRO A 753 4.43 -26.50 -16.15
CA PRO A 753 5.60 -27.35 -16.41
C PRO A 753 6.96 -26.73 -16.05
N ASP A 754 7.12 -25.42 -16.23
CA ASP A 754 8.37 -24.71 -15.92
C ASP A 754 8.75 -24.77 -14.42
N ASN A 755 7.76 -25.02 -13.56
CA ASN A 755 7.93 -25.14 -12.12
C ASN A 755 8.31 -26.55 -11.66
N ARG A 756 8.18 -27.58 -12.52
CA ARG A 756 8.26 -29.02 -12.16
C ARG A 756 9.44 -29.37 -11.24
N GLU A 757 10.64 -28.93 -11.60
CA GLU A 757 11.88 -29.27 -10.88
C GLU A 757 11.90 -28.69 -9.46
N MET A 758 11.43 -27.45 -9.29
CA MET A 758 11.36 -26.78 -8.00
C MET A 758 10.26 -27.37 -7.10
N ILE A 759 9.16 -27.83 -7.69
CA ILE A 759 8.09 -28.53 -6.96
C ILE A 759 8.55 -29.93 -6.52
N GLN A 760 9.13 -30.72 -7.43
CA GLN A 760 9.70 -32.03 -7.09
C GLN A 760 10.70 -31.90 -5.92
N LYS A 761 11.61 -30.93 -6.03
CA LYS A 761 12.58 -30.64 -4.97
C LYS A 761 11.91 -30.30 -3.64
N ALA A 762 10.90 -29.42 -3.64
CA ALA A 762 10.19 -29.04 -2.42
C ALA A 762 9.47 -30.23 -1.76
N LEU A 763 8.92 -31.15 -2.55
CA LEU A 763 8.27 -32.36 -2.05
C LEU A 763 9.29 -33.36 -1.48
N GLU A 764 10.40 -33.61 -2.19
CA GLU A 764 11.49 -34.49 -1.73
C GLU A 764 12.16 -33.97 -0.45
N GLU A 765 12.44 -32.67 -0.34
CA GLU A 765 13.02 -32.07 0.88
C GLU A 765 12.08 -32.10 2.10
N ASN A 766 10.79 -32.43 1.91
CA ASN A 766 9.77 -32.49 2.97
C ASN A 766 9.12 -33.87 3.12
N GLY A 767 9.65 -34.92 2.47
CA GLY A 767 9.14 -36.30 2.59
C GLY A 767 7.72 -36.49 2.03
N ARG A 768 7.35 -35.72 0.99
CA ARG A 768 6.04 -35.73 0.33
C ARG A 768 6.09 -36.28 -1.09
N GLU A 769 6.91 -37.30 -1.34
CA GLU A 769 6.97 -38.00 -2.62
C GLU A 769 5.66 -38.75 -2.98
N ASP A 770 4.73 -38.92 -2.03
CA ASP A 770 3.36 -39.38 -2.29
C ASP A 770 2.61 -38.46 -3.27
N LEU A 771 3.00 -37.17 -3.32
CA LEU A 771 2.44 -36.19 -4.24
C LEU A 771 3.09 -36.22 -5.64
N ILE A 772 3.96 -37.20 -5.93
CA ILE A 772 4.67 -37.37 -7.20
C ILE A 772 4.22 -38.67 -7.89
N GLY A 773 3.32 -38.57 -8.88
CA GLY A 773 2.76 -39.75 -9.54
C GLY A 773 1.59 -39.47 -10.48
N SER A 774 1.04 -40.52 -11.08
CA SER A 774 -0.11 -40.43 -11.99
C SER A 774 -1.47 -40.58 -11.29
N GLY A 775 -1.52 -40.41 -9.96
CA GLY A 775 -2.75 -40.48 -9.18
C GLY A 775 -3.49 -39.14 -9.13
N SER A 776 -4.79 -39.17 -8.88
CA SER A 776 -5.63 -37.96 -8.72
C SER A 776 -5.20 -37.04 -7.58
N HIS A 777 -4.51 -37.60 -6.57
CA HIS A 777 -3.98 -36.86 -5.42
C HIS A 777 -2.53 -36.39 -5.62
N CYS A 778 -1.86 -36.74 -6.73
CA CYS A 778 -0.52 -36.23 -6.98
C CYS A 778 -0.59 -34.76 -7.42
N LEU A 779 0.33 -33.92 -6.95
CA LEU A 779 0.49 -32.55 -7.46
C LEU A 779 1.20 -32.54 -8.82
N ILE A 780 2.14 -33.47 -9.02
CA ILE A 780 2.97 -33.54 -10.24
C ILE A 780 3.11 -34.98 -10.73
N PRO A 781 3.12 -35.25 -12.05
CA PRO A 781 3.36 -36.59 -12.56
C PRO A 781 4.85 -36.99 -12.50
N SER A 782 5.05 -38.29 -12.26
CA SER A 782 6.37 -38.92 -12.07
C SER A 782 7.24 -38.96 -13.33
N ASN A 783 6.65 -38.81 -14.51
CA ASN A 783 7.38 -38.69 -15.76
C ASN A 783 7.91 -37.25 -15.99
N ARG A 784 8.93 -37.11 -16.85
CA ARG A 784 9.45 -35.80 -17.30
C ARG A 784 8.67 -35.18 -18.48
N ARG A 785 7.62 -35.84 -18.95
CA ARG A 785 6.64 -35.29 -19.91
C ARG A 785 5.35 -34.99 -19.16
N TRP A 786 5.28 -33.78 -18.60
CA TRP A 786 3.99 -33.12 -18.34
C TRP A 786 3.28 -32.86 -19.67
#